data_AF-A0AAN7DGY0-F1
#
_entry.id   AF-A0AAN7DGY0-F1
#
_cell.length_a   1.000
_cell.length_b   1.000
_cell.length_c   1.000
_cell.angle_alpha   90.00
_cell.angle_beta   90.00
_cell.angle_gamma   90.00
#
_symmetry.space_group_name_H-M   'P 1'
#
loop_
_entity.id
_entity.type
_entity.pdbx_description
1 polymer ?
#
loop_
_entity_poly.entity_id
_entity_poly.type
_entity_poly.pdbx_seq_one_letter_code
_entity_poly.pdbx_strand_id
1 'polypeptide(L)'
;MFGHYKFVNLATAATTIAALLAVSSVHAGSFLDKPSIVTYWGQNSKGSSDSQKSLASYCDGNSDVLIMSFVLNFSDGSLPTLNLANSCNGPAFSGTKLLQCTSVAADIKTCQDKGKTILMSLGGASGVYGFANDADAEAFADTLWNIFGAGESDTRPFGDAVIDGFDLDIEGGGSTGYVAMIKRLRKHFATDPSKDYYITGAPQCPYPDAMLGTVLDAVEFDAVNVQFYNNYCSATSSSFNFNTWNAWAKSSPNSDVKVFLGIPGSSAAAGSGYVVFDSLEPIVKRLQSTYSNFGGVTLWDASASYGNTDVSPNYQTLVADLVHGLPSDGSQDGEATTTTKSHHKTTSRTKHRKTESKSKHQHTTATTARESSVSTRHSTSNTGSATKTKPSKSASTSSTPAKTVSKTKSSKSTSSRSTSAHGKTTKAKTTRVKTTKTKTTMNKTPKSTITQSTTSKTISKKHTSTKSKSTTIKPKPTKTLTSTSESSTGSPVSCVSHASKCSTEGQMVCYGDSFATCNHGKWEVRKCPSSLTCFSTTDGKSIYCGQGTSGTTCPALKNKLFEGATLLATSIKQKISFVGPTAKPYKNGRVIAQFSVTKLSASGSFESMINARRLDQTTFGNTITVSFKVANGIKITGVTDGTVSQTDNQVKIQYKNHSRKTMVAIVGIEGKVSTGNILIAPNVNSMRFSS
;
A
#
# COMPACT_ATOMS: atom_id res chain seq x y z
N MET A 1 18.79 -8.86 -99.05
CA MET A 1 19.68 -8.60 -97.89
C MET A 1 19.01 -9.13 -96.62
N PHE A 2 19.74 -9.16 -95.50
CA PHE A 2 19.35 -9.82 -94.24
C PHE A 2 18.44 -8.96 -93.33
N GLY A 3 17.85 -9.60 -92.30
CA GLY A 3 17.07 -8.98 -91.22
C GLY A 3 15.56 -9.04 -91.46
N HIS A 4 14.72 -9.70 -90.66
CA HIS A 4 14.90 -10.28 -89.33
C HIS A 4 15.23 -9.26 -88.24
N TYR A 5 14.20 -8.59 -87.71
CA TYR A 5 14.23 -7.88 -86.44
C TYR A 5 13.14 -8.39 -85.51
N LYS A 6 13.55 -8.93 -84.35
CA LYS A 6 12.67 -9.22 -83.23
C LYS A 6 12.46 -7.92 -82.45
N PHE A 7 11.21 -7.55 -82.15
CA PHE A 7 10.99 -6.60 -81.07
C PHE A 7 11.08 -7.32 -79.72
N VAL A 8 11.80 -6.70 -78.79
CA VAL A 8 12.13 -7.28 -77.48
C VAL A 8 11.04 -6.91 -76.46
N ASN A 9 10.71 -7.85 -75.58
CA ASN A 9 9.83 -7.59 -74.44
C ASN A 9 10.45 -6.52 -73.52
N LEU A 10 9.91 -5.30 -73.54
CA LEU A 10 10.16 -4.33 -72.48
C LEU A 10 9.23 -4.66 -71.31
N ALA A 11 9.80 -5.29 -70.27
CA ALA A 11 9.11 -5.45 -69.00
C ALA A 11 8.96 -4.06 -68.34
N THR A 12 7.74 -3.55 -68.27
CA THR A 12 7.42 -2.33 -67.53
C THR A 12 7.52 -2.59 -66.03
N ALA A 13 8.63 -2.17 -65.43
CA ALA A 13 8.82 -2.21 -63.99
C ALA A 13 7.80 -1.27 -63.31
N ALA A 14 6.73 -1.84 -62.77
CA ALA A 14 5.77 -1.13 -61.94
C ALA A 14 6.40 -0.86 -60.56
N THR A 15 7.12 0.25 -60.43
CA THR A 15 7.77 0.67 -59.18
C THR A 15 6.73 1.06 -58.14
N THR A 16 6.16 0.07 -57.44
CA THR A 16 5.30 0.29 -56.28
C THR A 16 6.13 0.94 -55.18
N ILE A 17 6.00 2.27 -55.03
CA ILE A 17 6.52 2.99 -53.87
C ILE A 17 5.64 2.59 -52.67
N ALA A 18 5.97 1.45 -52.07
CA ALA A 18 5.55 1.12 -50.73
C ALA A 18 6.23 2.12 -49.79
N ALA A 19 5.56 3.25 -49.56
CA ALA A 19 5.95 4.20 -48.54
C ALA A 19 5.82 3.50 -47.18
N LEU A 20 6.93 2.92 -46.70
CA LEU A 20 7.03 2.53 -45.30
C LEU A 20 6.86 3.82 -44.50
N LEU A 21 5.67 3.99 -43.93
CA LEU A 21 5.49 4.71 -42.68
C LEU A 21 6.19 3.88 -41.60
N ALA A 22 7.53 3.92 -41.64
CA ALA A 22 8.35 3.70 -40.47
C ALA A 22 8.00 4.83 -39.50
N VAL A 23 6.90 4.64 -38.76
CA VAL A 23 6.65 5.39 -37.55
C VAL A 23 7.82 5.05 -36.65
N SER A 24 8.82 5.94 -36.63
CA SER A 24 9.93 5.87 -35.70
C SER A 24 9.32 5.98 -34.31
N SER A 25 8.98 4.82 -33.74
CA SER A 25 8.58 4.69 -32.36
C SER A 25 9.78 5.13 -31.55
N VAL A 26 9.80 6.41 -31.20
CA VAL A 26 10.70 6.96 -30.19
C VAL A 26 10.28 6.26 -28.92
N HIS A 27 10.93 5.12 -28.67
CA HIS A 27 10.87 4.45 -27.39
C HIS A 27 11.46 5.46 -26.40
N ALA A 28 10.59 6.21 -25.73
CA ALA A 28 10.99 7.01 -24.59
C ALA A 28 11.65 6.03 -23.62
N GLY A 29 12.94 6.28 -23.31
CA GLY A 29 13.70 5.39 -22.44
C GLY A 29 12.91 5.10 -21.18
N SER A 30 12.85 3.82 -20.80
CA SER A 30 12.03 3.34 -19.71
C SER A 30 12.35 4.13 -18.44
N PHE A 31 11.36 4.30 -17.55
CA PHE A 31 11.60 4.86 -16.23
C PHE A 31 12.57 4.00 -15.37
N LEU A 32 12.91 2.80 -15.86
CA LEU A 32 13.90 1.88 -15.32
C LEU A 32 15.34 2.16 -15.84
N ASP A 33 15.52 2.85 -16.96
CA ASP A 33 16.83 3.03 -17.61
C ASP A 33 17.69 4.12 -16.93
N LYS A 34 17.07 4.95 -16.09
CA LYS A 34 17.66 6.12 -15.42
C LYS A 34 16.95 6.40 -14.09
N PRO A 35 17.56 7.18 -13.17
CA PRO A 35 16.85 7.71 -12.02
C PRO A 35 15.61 8.51 -12.43
N SER A 36 14.45 8.13 -11.90
CA SER A 36 13.13 8.67 -12.29
C SER A 36 12.26 9.04 -11.08
N ILE A 37 11.19 9.80 -11.34
CA ILE A 37 10.18 10.17 -10.34
C ILE A 37 8.90 9.37 -10.52
N VAL A 38 8.50 8.67 -9.46
CA VAL A 38 7.21 7.99 -9.35
C VAL A 38 6.30 8.80 -8.41
N THR A 39 5.07 9.09 -8.82
CA THR A 39 4.13 9.89 -8.02
C THR A 39 2.80 9.17 -7.87
N TYR A 40 2.33 8.99 -6.64
CA TYR A 40 1.00 8.46 -6.37
C TYR A 40 -0.05 9.55 -6.64
N TRP A 41 -1.18 9.19 -7.25
CA TRP A 41 -2.30 10.10 -7.50
C TRP A 41 -3.62 9.36 -7.34
N GLY A 42 -4.62 10.01 -6.75
CA GLY A 42 -5.98 9.49 -6.65
C GLY A 42 -6.59 9.67 -5.26
N GLN A 43 -5.81 9.60 -4.17
CA GLN A 43 -6.34 9.70 -2.80
C GLN A 43 -6.37 11.11 -2.18
N ASN A 44 -5.79 12.12 -2.84
CA ASN A 44 -5.83 13.52 -2.41
C ASN A 44 -5.33 13.71 -0.95
N SER A 45 -4.15 13.19 -0.62
CA SER A 45 -3.57 13.22 0.74
C SER A 45 -3.50 14.63 1.38
N LYS A 46 -3.47 15.71 0.60
CA LYS A 46 -3.54 17.11 1.08
C LYS A 46 -4.93 17.52 1.61
N GLY A 47 -5.97 16.72 1.40
CA GLY A 47 -7.20 16.73 2.20
C GLY A 47 -8.14 17.93 2.01
N SER A 48 -8.06 18.65 0.89
CA SER A 48 -9.03 19.68 0.49
C SER A 48 -9.71 19.34 -0.84
N SER A 49 -10.92 19.83 -1.10
CA SER A 49 -11.70 19.46 -2.29
C SER A 49 -10.99 19.70 -3.62
N ASP A 50 -10.06 20.67 -3.65
CA ASP A 50 -9.45 21.21 -4.86
C ASP A 50 -7.92 20.99 -4.89
N SER A 51 -7.34 20.28 -3.90
CA SER A 51 -5.88 20.04 -3.84
C SER A 51 -5.38 18.95 -4.79
N GLN A 52 -6.21 17.94 -5.07
CA GLN A 52 -5.97 16.99 -6.15
C GLN A 52 -6.64 17.50 -7.42
N LYS A 53 -5.82 17.77 -8.44
CA LYS A 53 -6.23 18.12 -9.80
C LYS A 53 -6.50 16.87 -10.63
N SER A 54 -6.88 17.07 -11.89
CA SER A 54 -6.89 16.02 -12.93
C SER A 54 -5.53 15.30 -13.02
N LEU A 55 -5.51 14.04 -13.42
CA LEU A 55 -4.27 13.27 -13.62
C LEU A 55 -3.38 13.96 -14.65
N ALA A 56 -3.96 14.47 -15.75
CA ALA A 56 -3.23 15.21 -16.79
C ALA A 56 -2.58 16.52 -16.31
N SER A 57 -3.00 17.06 -15.16
CA SER A 57 -2.35 18.22 -14.52
C SER A 57 -0.98 17.90 -13.88
N TYR A 58 -0.69 16.63 -13.66
CA TYR A 58 0.57 16.13 -13.08
C TYR A 58 1.47 15.44 -14.12
N CYS A 59 0.96 15.30 -15.35
CA CYS A 59 1.71 14.80 -16.51
C CYS A 59 2.48 15.96 -17.15
N ASP A 60 3.44 16.48 -16.39
CA ASP A 60 4.34 17.58 -16.76
C ASP A 60 5.81 17.12 -16.74
N GLY A 61 6.76 18.02 -16.52
CA GLY A 61 8.17 17.64 -16.37
C GLY A 61 8.49 16.89 -15.06
N ASN A 62 7.64 16.97 -14.05
CA ASN A 62 8.00 16.68 -12.66
C ASN A 62 7.63 15.26 -12.16
N SER A 63 7.06 14.41 -13.03
CA SER A 63 6.77 12.99 -12.77
C SER A 63 7.04 12.16 -14.02
N ASP A 64 7.66 10.98 -13.92
CA ASP A 64 7.85 10.05 -15.04
C ASP A 64 6.80 8.93 -15.02
N VAL A 65 6.49 8.43 -13.81
CA VAL A 65 5.44 7.43 -13.55
C VAL A 65 4.36 8.04 -12.67
N LEU A 66 3.09 7.81 -13.01
CA LEU A 66 1.95 8.17 -12.17
C LEU A 66 1.15 6.92 -11.79
N ILE A 67 0.99 6.69 -10.50
CA ILE A 67 0.34 5.51 -9.94
C ILE A 67 -1.06 5.89 -9.47
N MET A 68 -2.08 5.46 -10.23
CA MET A 68 -3.49 5.68 -9.92
C MET A 68 -3.91 4.85 -8.70
N SER A 69 -4.44 5.53 -7.69
CA SER A 69 -4.60 5.03 -6.32
C SER A 69 -6.05 5.21 -5.85
N PHE A 70 -6.89 4.19 -5.71
CA PHE A 70 -6.61 2.74 -5.72
C PHE A 70 -7.82 1.90 -6.18
N VAL A 71 -7.54 0.66 -6.57
CA VAL A 71 -8.45 -0.48 -6.43
C VAL A 71 -8.45 -0.92 -4.96
N LEU A 72 -9.48 -0.51 -4.19
CA LEU A 72 -9.57 -0.65 -2.72
C LEU A 72 -10.21 -1.96 -2.23
N ASN A 73 -11.00 -2.65 -3.06
CA ASN A 73 -11.61 -3.92 -2.67
C ASN A 73 -11.72 -4.87 -3.87
N PHE A 74 -11.25 -6.10 -3.65
CA PHE A 74 -11.27 -7.24 -4.56
C PHE A 74 -11.39 -8.57 -3.81
N SER A 75 -11.95 -8.54 -2.59
CA SER A 75 -11.95 -9.65 -1.63
C SER A 75 -13.13 -10.64 -1.78
N ASP A 76 -14.14 -10.32 -2.59
CA ASP A 76 -15.36 -11.13 -2.77
C ASP A 76 -15.47 -11.78 -4.17
N GLY A 77 -14.43 -11.68 -4.99
CA GLY A 77 -14.39 -12.23 -6.36
C GLY A 77 -15.29 -11.50 -7.37
N SER A 78 -15.88 -10.36 -7.00
CA SER A 78 -16.67 -9.52 -7.90
C SER A 78 -15.84 -8.41 -8.57
N LEU A 79 -16.47 -7.59 -9.41
CA LEU A 79 -15.82 -6.42 -10.00
C LEU A 79 -15.29 -5.46 -8.91
N PRO A 80 -14.05 -4.96 -9.03
CA PRO A 80 -13.39 -4.25 -7.94
C PRO A 80 -14.07 -2.94 -7.56
N THR A 81 -13.85 -2.51 -6.31
CA THR A 81 -14.20 -1.14 -5.89
C THR A 81 -13.04 -0.20 -6.19
N LEU A 82 -13.17 0.59 -7.25
CA LEU A 82 -12.25 1.68 -7.61
C LEU A 82 -12.60 2.96 -6.81
N ASN A 83 -11.59 3.64 -6.26
CA ASN A 83 -11.73 4.93 -5.60
C ASN A 83 -10.57 5.84 -6.03
N LEU A 84 -10.88 6.96 -6.67
CA LEU A 84 -9.92 8.02 -7.05
C LEU A 84 -10.34 9.36 -6.43
N ALA A 85 -10.84 9.32 -5.19
CA ALA A 85 -11.36 10.42 -4.38
C ALA A 85 -12.29 11.38 -5.19
N ASN A 86 -11.88 12.64 -5.35
CA ASN A 86 -12.62 13.67 -6.09
C ASN A 86 -12.52 13.52 -7.62
N SER A 87 -11.62 12.67 -8.13
CA SER A 87 -11.28 12.58 -9.56
C SER A 87 -12.08 11.53 -10.35
N CYS A 88 -12.77 10.60 -9.69
CA CYS A 88 -13.78 9.75 -10.33
C CYS A 88 -15.09 9.75 -9.55
N ASN A 89 -16.11 10.36 -10.15
CA ASN A 89 -17.44 10.61 -9.58
C ASN A 89 -18.57 10.32 -10.58
N GLY A 90 -18.27 9.65 -11.69
CA GLY A 90 -19.27 9.24 -12.68
C GLY A 90 -20.16 8.08 -12.21
N PRO A 91 -21.21 7.74 -12.97
CA PRO A 91 -22.15 6.69 -12.59
C PRO A 91 -21.47 5.30 -12.54
N ALA A 92 -21.95 4.42 -11.67
CA ALA A 92 -21.56 3.02 -11.72
C ALA A 92 -22.04 2.34 -13.02
N PHE A 93 -21.35 1.30 -13.48
CA PHE A 93 -21.90 0.42 -14.51
C PHE A 93 -23.16 -0.30 -13.97
N SER A 94 -24.16 -0.48 -14.84
CA SER A 94 -25.48 -1.01 -14.46
C SER A 94 -25.35 -2.36 -13.74
N GLY A 95 -25.93 -2.45 -12.53
CA GLY A 95 -25.86 -3.65 -11.69
C GLY A 95 -24.56 -3.86 -10.91
N THR A 96 -23.61 -2.91 -10.96
CA THR A 96 -22.29 -3.01 -10.33
C THR A 96 -22.04 -1.89 -9.30
N LYS A 97 -20.88 -1.93 -8.62
CA LYS A 97 -20.31 -0.81 -7.85
C LYS A 97 -19.16 -0.09 -8.58
N LEU A 98 -18.79 -0.57 -9.76
CA LEU A 98 -17.60 -0.10 -10.49
C LEU A 98 -17.93 1.20 -11.23
N LEU A 99 -17.18 2.26 -10.97
CA LEU A 99 -17.46 3.60 -11.48
C LEU A 99 -16.96 3.82 -12.92
N GLN A 100 -17.70 4.63 -13.68
CA GLN A 100 -17.27 5.15 -14.98
C GLN A 100 -16.44 6.43 -14.78
N CYS A 101 -15.15 6.37 -15.07
CA CYS A 101 -14.16 7.41 -14.84
C CYS A 101 -13.72 8.06 -16.16
N THR A 102 -14.68 8.53 -16.98
CA THR A 102 -14.43 9.00 -18.36
C THR A 102 -13.54 10.23 -18.48
N SER A 103 -13.45 11.07 -17.44
CA SER A 103 -12.44 12.13 -17.33
C SER A 103 -11.02 11.56 -17.24
N VAL A 104 -10.83 10.56 -16.37
CA VAL A 104 -9.55 9.89 -16.15
C VAL A 104 -9.10 9.13 -17.40
N ALA A 105 -10.05 8.57 -18.18
CA ALA A 105 -9.76 7.95 -19.48
C ALA A 105 -9.05 8.88 -20.48
N ALA A 106 -9.50 10.13 -20.56
CA ALA A 106 -8.87 11.14 -21.42
C ALA A 106 -7.50 11.57 -20.88
N ASP A 107 -7.39 11.71 -19.55
CA ASP A 107 -6.13 12.05 -18.90
C ASP A 107 -5.06 10.97 -19.10
N ILE A 108 -5.37 9.68 -18.90
CA ILE A 108 -4.43 8.55 -19.06
C ILE A 108 -3.73 8.64 -20.43
N LYS A 109 -4.51 8.77 -21.50
CA LYS A 109 -3.98 8.90 -22.87
C LYS A 109 -3.17 10.19 -23.05
N THR A 110 -3.66 11.32 -22.54
CA THR A 110 -2.94 12.62 -22.52
C THR A 110 -1.58 12.55 -21.79
N CYS A 111 -1.39 11.59 -20.88
CA CYS A 111 -0.14 11.35 -20.17
C CYS A 111 0.78 10.38 -20.93
N GLN A 112 0.23 9.32 -21.51
CA GLN A 112 0.96 8.39 -22.37
C GLN A 112 1.49 9.09 -23.64
N ASP A 113 0.72 10.00 -24.23
CA ASP A 113 1.13 10.90 -25.33
C ASP A 113 2.32 11.81 -24.95
N LYS A 114 2.60 11.98 -23.65
CA LYS A 114 3.76 12.73 -23.10
C LYS A 114 4.87 11.80 -22.58
N GLY A 115 4.83 10.52 -22.93
CA GLY A 115 5.81 9.52 -22.50
C GLY A 115 5.78 9.20 -21.00
N LYS A 116 4.61 9.32 -20.34
CA LYS A 116 4.44 8.99 -18.92
C LYS A 116 3.88 7.59 -18.75
N THR A 117 4.48 6.81 -17.85
CA THR A 117 3.97 5.48 -17.49
C THR A 117 2.82 5.61 -16.49
N ILE A 118 1.68 5.00 -16.78
CA ILE A 118 0.46 5.09 -15.97
C ILE A 118 0.09 3.71 -15.43
N LEU A 119 0.22 3.52 -14.11
CA LEU A 119 -0.08 2.26 -13.43
C LEU A 119 -1.38 2.36 -12.62
N MET A 120 -2.06 1.24 -12.38
CA MET A 120 -3.14 1.15 -11.39
C MET A 120 -2.67 0.39 -10.15
N SER A 121 -2.73 1.02 -8.97
CA SER A 121 -2.37 0.38 -7.71
C SER A 121 -3.56 -0.33 -7.05
N LEU A 122 -3.28 -1.53 -6.57
CA LEU A 122 -4.17 -2.36 -5.78
C LEU A 122 -3.78 -2.23 -4.30
N GLY A 123 -4.76 -1.97 -3.44
CA GLY A 123 -4.58 -2.03 -1.98
C GLY A 123 -4.80 -0.70 -1.25
N GLY A 124 -3.73 -0.17 -0.67
CA GLY A 124 -3.70 1.03 0.17
C GLY A 124 -4.23 0.83 1.60
N ALA A 125 -3.83 1.72 2.51
CA ALA A 125 -4.08 1.67 3.97
C ALA A 125 -5.54 1.45 4.45
N SER A 126 -6.54 1.68 3.59
CA SER A 126 -7.97 1.70 3.97
C SER A 126 -8.85 0.70 3.21
N GLY A 127 -8.27 -0.15 2.36
CA GLY A 127 -9.02 -1.13 1.59
C GLY A 127 -9.38 -2.42 2.34
N VAL A 128 -10.14 -3.29 1.68
CA VAL A 128 -10.45 -4.66 2.15
C VAL A 128 -10.16 -5.62 0.99
N TYR A 129 -9.02 -6.28 1.05
CA TYR A 129 -8.43 -7.02 -0.06
C TYR A 129 -7.61 -8.24 0.42
N GLY A 130 -7.22 -9.07 -0.54
CA GLY A 130 -6.62 -10.39 -0.32
C GLY A 130 -7.48 -11.49 -0.96
N PHE A 131 -6.86 -12.64 -1.23
CA PHE A 131 -7.49 -13.79 -1.91
C PHE A 131 -7.59 -14.98 -0.96
N ALA A 132 -8.64 -15.80 -1.09
CA ALA A 132 -8.75 -17.03 -0.28
C ALA A 132 -7.84 -18.14 -0.82
N ASN A 133 -7.58 -18.16 -2.13
CA ASN A 133 -6.65 -19.08 -2.78
C ASN A 133 -6.08 -18.50 -4.10
N ASP A 134 -5.14 -19.20 -4.71
CA ASP A 134 -4.45 -18.76 -5.94
C ASP A 134 -5.37 -18.70 -7.18
N ALA A 135 -6.42 -19.53 -7.27
CA ALA A 135 -7.34 -19.51 -8.43
C ALA A 135 -8.26 -18.29 -8.42
N ASP A 136 -8.68 -17.81 -7.25
CA ASP A 136 -9.40 -16.53 -7.11
C ASP A 136 -8.52 -15.37 -7.63
N ALA A 137 -7.21 -15.47 -7.38
CA ALA A 137 -6.23 -14.46 -7.75
C ALA A 137 -5.88 -14.50 -9.26
N GLU A 138 -5.84 -15.69 -9.88
CA GLU A 138 -5.77 -15.80 -11.36
C GLU A 138 -7.06 -15.27 -12.02
N ALA A 139 -8.25 -15.58 -11.49
CA ALA A 139 -9.51 -15.04 -11.99
C ALA A 139 -9.63 -13.51 -11.83
N PHE A 140 -9.05 -12.96 -10.76
CA PHE A 140 -8.97 -11.51 -10.58
C PHE A 140 -7.93 -10.86 -11.51
N ALA A 141 -6.81 -11.53 -11.82
CA ALA A 141 -5.89 -11.07 -12.87
C ALA A 141 -6.55 -10.98 -14.26
N ASP A 142 -7.42 -11.94 -14.61
CA ASP A 142 -8.23 -11.86 -15.83
C ASP A 142 -9.19 -10.65 -15.79
N THR A 143 -9.80 -10.41 -14.63
CA THR A 143 -10.70 -9.27 -14.41
C THR A 143 -9.96 -7.94 -14.60
N LEU A 144 -8.78 -7.77 -13.98
CA LEU A 144 -7.93 -6.58 -14.11
C LEU A 144 -7.51 -6.32 -15.56
N TRP A 145 -7.08 -7.36 -16.27
CA TRP A 145 -6.66 -7.25 -17.67
C TRP A 145 -7.83 -6.82 -18.58
N ASN A 146 -9.01 -7.38 -18.35
CA ASN A 146 -10.20 -7.09 -19.16
C ASN A 146 -10.83 -5.71 -18.89
N ILE A 147 -10.70 -5.17 -17.67
CA ILE A 147 -11.28 -3.85 -17.33
C ILE A 147 -10.30 -2.67 -17.42
N PHE A 148 -8.98 -2.92 -17.37
CA PHE A 148 -7.95 -1.87 -17.38
C PHE A 148 -6.83 -2.08 -18.41
N GLY A 149 -6.44 -3.33 -18.68
CA GLY A 149 -5.42 -3.70 -19.67
C GLY A 149 -5.98 -3.75 -21.11
N ALA A 150 -5.33 -4.47 -22.02
CA ALA A 150 -5.79 -4.62 -23.41
C ALA A 150 -6.83 -5.75 -23.62
N GLY A 151 -7.36 -6.35 -22.55
CA GLY A 151 -8.48 -7.30 -22.63
C GLY A 151 -9.84 -6.61 -22.83
N GLU A 152 -10.87 -7.38 -23.16
CA GLU A 152 -12.21 -6.87 -23.50
C GLU A 152 -13.20 -6.96 -22.32
N SER A 153 -14.02 -5.91 -22.14
CA SER A 153 -15.13 -5.89 -21.16
C SER A 153 -16.12 -4.76 -21.47
N ASP A 154 -17.42 -5.00 -21.21
CA ASP A 154 -18.45 -3.95 -21.24
C ASP A 154 -18.33 -2.96 -20.05
N THR A 155 -17.55 -3.30 -19.01
CA THR A 155 -17.45 -2.53 -17.76
C THR A 155 -16.04 -1.96 -17.52
N ARG A 156 -15.43 -1.33 -18.53
CA ARG A 156 -14.09 -0.70 -18.46
C ARG A 156 -14.16 0.71 -17.84
N PRO A 157 -13.66 0.97 -16.62
CA PRO A 157 -13.76 2.27 -15.94
C PRO A 157 -13.16 3.44 -16.74
N PHE A 158 -12.14 3.15 -17.54
CA PHE A 158 -11.43 4.13 -18.37
C PHE A 158 -11.75 3.99 -19.87
N GLY A 159 -12.87 3.33 -20.22
CA GLY A 159 -13.30 3.18 -21.61
C GLY A 159 -12.25 2.51 -22.49
N ASP A 160 -11.81 3.20 -23.53
CA ASP A 160 -10.80 2.74 -24.49
C ASP A 160 -9.34 2.94 -24.02
N ALA A 161 -9.11 3.62 -22.89
CA ALA A 161 -7.76 3.77 -22.35
C ALA A 161 -7.23 2.43 -21.82
N VAL A 162 -5.93 2.17 -22.04
CA VAL A 162 -5.21 0.96 -21.64
C VAL A 162 -4.01 1.39 -20.80
N ILE A 163 -4.01 1.03 -19.51
CA ILE A 163 -2.92 1.40 -18.59
C ILE A 163 -1.62 0.65 -18.92
N ASP A 164 -0.50 1.07 -18.35
CA ASP A 164 0.84 0.53 -18.64
C ASP A 164 1.28 -0.55 -17.63
N GLY A 165 0.42 -0.91 -16.69
CA GLY A 165 0.73 -1.96 -15.70
C GLY A 165 0.01 -1.80 -14.37
N PHE A 166 0.42 -2.62 -13.40
CA PHE A 166 -0.18 -2.68 -12.08
C PHE A 166 0.84 -2.46 -10.97
N ASP A 167 0.43 -1.76 -9.92
CA ASP A 167 1.18 -1.61 -8.68
C ASP A 167 0.49 -2.38 -7.54
N LEU A 168 1.26 -2.90 -6.60
CA LEU A 168 0.79 -3.63 -5.43
C LEU A 168 1.16 -2.86 -4.14
N ASP A 169 0.24 -2.06 -3.61
CA ASP A 169 0.36 -1.38 -2.30
C ASP A 169 -0.41 -2.18 -1.23
N ILE A 170 0.03 -3.40 -0.96
CA ILE A 170 -0.68 -4.36 -0.12
C ILE A 170 -0.28 -4.16 1.35
N GLU A 171 -1.05 -3.38 2.10
CA GLU A 171 -0.83 -3.11 3.55
C GLU A 171 -1.62 -4.04 4.49
N GLY A 172 -2.43 -4.94 3.93
CA GLY A 172 -3.35 -5.83 4.65
C GLY A 172 -3.65 -7.12 3.90
N GLY A 173 -4.60 -7.92 4.39
CA GLY A 173 -5.04 -9.18 3.74
C GLY A 173 -4.08 -10.37 3.87
N GLY A 174 -2.77 -10.13 3.85
CA GLY A 174 -1.74 -11.19 3.81
C GLY A 174 -1.32 -11.55 2.38
N SER A 175 -0.37 -12.47 2.23
CA SER A 175 0.37 -12.70 0.98
C SER A 175 -0.27 -13.69 -0.02
N THR A 176 -1.44 -14.25 0.29
CA THR A 176 -2.09 -15.30 -0.53
C THR A 176 -2.43 -14.81 -1.94
N GLY A 177 -2.27 -15.65 -2.98
CA GLY A 177 -2.76 -15.37 -4.33
C GLY A 177 -1.91 -14.44 -5.19
N TYR A 178 -1.23 -13.43 -4.63
CA TYR A 178 -0.53 -12.40 -5.42
C TYR A 178 0.57 -12.97 -6.35
N VAL A 179 1.23 -14.06 -5.96
CA VAL A 179 2.20 -14.78 -6.83
C VAL A 179 1.54 -15.38 -8.07
N ALA A 180 0.32 -15.92 -7.93
CA ALA A 180 -0.45 -16.46 -9.05
C ALA A 180 -1.04 -15.33 -9.91
N MET A 181 -1.59 -14.29 -9.27
CA MET A 181 -2.08 -13.07 -9.93
C MET A 181 -1.02 -12.46 -10.85
N ILE A 182 0.21 -12.23 -10.35
CA ILE A 182 1.30 -11.66 -11.17
C ILE A 182 1.71 -12.60 -12.30
N LYS A 183 1.81 -13.91 -12.05
CA LYS A 183 2.10 -14.92 -13.10
C LYS A 183 0.99 -15.01 -14.15
N ARG A 184 -0.25 -14.64 -13.82
CA ARG A 184 -1.37 -14.56 -14.76
C ARG A 184 -1.37 -13.24 -15.54
N LEU A 185 -1.09 -12.12 -14.88
CA LEU A 185 -0.91 -10.81 -15.54
C LEU A 185 0.23 -10.83 -16.56
N ARG A 186 1.42 -11.36 -16.23
CA ARG A 186 2.53 -11.48 -17.19
C ARG A 186 2.20 -12.36 -18.41
N LYS A 187 1.35 -13.39 -18.26
CA LYS A 187 0.83 -14.19 -19.40
C LYS A 187 -0.07 -13.34 -20.31
N HIS A 188 -0.88 -12.45 -19.75
CA HIS A 188 -1.73 -11.52 -20.52
C HIS A 188 -0.91 -10.43 -21.22
N PHE A 189 0.10 -9.88 -20.56
CA PHE A 189 1.02 -8.89 -21.16
C PHE A 189 1.67 -9.46 -22.43
N ALA A 190 2.10 -10.73 -22.40
CA ALA A 190 2.64 -11.42 -23.57
C ALA A 190 1.64 -11.66 -24.72
N THR A 191 0.36 -11.28 -24.58
CA THR A 191 -0.64 -11.30 -25.67
C THR A 191 -0.76 -9.96 -26.41
N ASP A 192 -0.25 -8.87 -25.83
CA ASP A 192 -0.22 -7.54 -26.45
C ASP A 192 1.22 -7.03 -26.62
N PRO A 193 1.86 -7.31 -27.77
CA PRO A 193 3.22 -6.86 -28.06
C PRO A 193 3.30 -5.39 -28.53
N SER A 194 2.23 -4.59 -28.37
CA SER A 194 2.25 -3.18 -28.83
C SER A 194 3.01 -2.23 -27.91
N LYS A 195 3.21 -2.62 -26.63
CA LYS A 195 3.99 -1.89 -25.63
C LYS A 195 4.42 -2.81 -24.48
N ASP A 196 5.40 -2.35 -23.70
CA ASP A 196 5.77 -3.00 -22.44
C ASP A 196 4.72 -2.76 -21.34
N TYR A 197 4.61 -3.73 -20.43
CA TYR A 197 3.67 -3.69 -19.30
C TYR A 197 4.35 -4.04 -17.98
N TYR A 198 4.18 -3.18 -16.98
CA TYR A 198 4.94 -3.20 -15.74
C TYR A 198 4.19 -3.84 -14.56
N ILE A 199 4.94 -4.46 -13.65
CA ILE A 199 4.51 -4.85 -12.30
C ILE A 199 5.41 -4.15 -11.28
N THR A 200 4.81 -3.29 -10.46
CA THR A 200 5.49 -2.65 -9.32
C THR A 200 4.82 -3.01 -8.00
N GLY A 201 5.45 -2.68 -6.88
CA GLY A 201 4.83 -2.84 -5.56
C GLY A 201 5.45 -1.93 -4.52
N ALA A 202 4.71 -1.64 -3.45
CA ALA A 202 5.07 -0.65 -2.42
C ALA A 202 5.27 -1.27 -1.03
N PRO A 203 6.25 -2.18 -0.85
CA PRO A 203 6.53 -2.76 0.47
C PRO A 203 6.97 -1.68 1.46
N GLN A 204 6.64 -1.83 2.73
CA GLN A 204 7.14 -0.92 3.76
C GLN A 204 8.64 -1.21 4.03
N CYS A 205 9.41 -0.22 4.50
CA CYS A 205 10.85 -0.43 4.74
C CYS A 205 11.26 -1.61 5.66
N PRO A 206 10.45 -2.11 6.63
CA PRO A 206 10.82 -3.28 7.41
C PRO A 206 11.05 -4.52 6.54
N TYR A 207 12.25 -5.09 6.60
CA TYR A 207 12.61 -6.26 5.78
C TYR A 207 12.63 -7.57 6.59
N PRO A 208 12.09 -8.69 6.07
CA PRO A 208 11.22 -8.76 4.88
C PRO A 208 9.87 -8.09 5.16
N ASP A 209 9.25 -7.54 4.13
CA ASP A 209 7.93 -6.94 4.24
C ASP A 209 6.86 -7.98 4.65
N ALA A 210 5.90 -7.56 5.46
CA ALA A 210 4.94 -8.45 6.09
C ALA A 210 3.83 -8.97 5.16
N MET A 211 3.60 -8.32 4.02
CA MET A 211 2.54 -8.67 3.07
C MET A 211 3.13 -9.11 1.72
N LEU A 212 4.12 -8.37 1.21
CA LEU A 212 4.74 -8.60 -0.10
C LEU A 212 6.04 -9.40 -0.05
N GLY A 213 6.68 -9.57 1.11
CA GLY A 213 8.02 -10.19 1.20
C GLY A 213 8.14 -11.56 0.51
N THR A 214 7.16 -12.44 0.70
CA THR A 214 7.13 -13.77 0.03
C THR A 214 6.67 -13.73 -1.42
N VAL A 215 6.12 -12.61 -1.89
CA VAL A 215 5.70 -12.38 -3.28
C VAL A 215 6.91 -11.87 -4.08
N LEU A 216 7.61 -10.88 -3.51
CA LEU A 216 8.86 -10.28 -4.02
C LEU A 216 9.96 -11.32 -4.26
N ASP A 217 10.08 -12.32 -3.38
CA ASP A 217 11.04 -13.43 -3.52
C ASP A 217 10.60 -14.51 -4.55
N ALA A 218 9.43 -14.37 -5.20
CA ALA A 218 8.78 -15.46 -5.96
C ALA A 218 8.27 -15.10 -7.37
N VAL A 219 8.27 -13.82 -7.76
CA VAL A 219 7.91 -13.30 -9.10
C VAL A 219 8.73 -12.06 -9.47
N GLU A 220 8.85 -11.80 -10.77
CA GLU A 220 9.55 -10.65 -11.33
C GLU A 220 8.71 -9.36 -11.17
N PHE A 221 9.16 -8.48 -10.28
CA PHE A 221 8.78 -7.07 -10.24
C PHE A 221 9.77 -6.25 -11.07
N ASP A 222 9.32 -5.15 -11.66
CA ASP A 222 10.16 -4.24 -12.44
C ASP A 222 10.73 -3.13 -11.56
N ALA A 223 9.93 -2.65 -10.60
CA ALA A 223 10.36 -1.72 -9.57
C ALA A 223 9.64 -1.94 -8.23
N VAL A 224 10.29 -1.53 -7.14
CA VAL A 224 9.71 -1.49 -5.78
C VAL A 224 9.76 -0.08 -5.18
N ASN A 225 8.58 0.41 -4.83
CA ASN A 225 8.28 1.71 -4.24
C ASN A 225 8.43 1.66 -2.71
N VAL A 226 9.64 1.34 -2.21
CA VAL A 226 9.84 1.00 -0.78
C VAL A 226 9.49 2.19 0.13
N GLN A 227 8.51 2.01 1.01
CA GLN A 227 8.00 3.08 1.88
C GLN A 227 8.96 3.32 3.07
N PHE A 228 9.89 4.26 2.94
CA PHE A 228 10.84 4.67 3.98
C PHE A 228 10.26 5.73 4.92
N TYR A 229 9.02 5.52 5.37
CA TYR A 229 8.27 6.39 6.26
C TYR A 229 7.27 5.59 7.12
N ASN A 230 6.59 6.24 8.08
CA ASN A 230 5.74 5.61 9.12
C ASN A 230 6.42 4.53 10.01
N ASN A 231 7.71 4.24 9.78
CA ASN A 231 8.42 3.07 10.32
C ASN A 231 9.78 3.43 10.93
N TYR A 232 10.34 2.51 11.72
CA TYR A 232 11.62 2.66 12.42
C TYR A 232 12.84 2.84 11.48
N CYS A 233 12.69 2.44 10.22
CA CYS A 233 13.70 2.44 9.17
C CYS A 233 13.54 3.60 8.16
N SER A 234 12.88 4.69 8.57
CA SER A 234 12.63 5.85 7.69
C SER A 234 13.93 6.48 7.16
N ALA A 235 13.84 7.22 6.05
CA ALA A 235 15.00 7.75 5.31
C ALA A 235 16.02 8.54 6.16
N THR A 236 15.56 9.25 7.20
CA THR A 236 16.38 10.04 8.13
C THR A 236 16.72 9.32 9.45
N SER A 237 16.32 8.05 9.60
CA SER A 237 16.57 7.27 10.82
C SER A 237 17.97 6.65 10.85
N SER A 238 18.47 6.36 12.05
CA SER A 238 19.68 5.56 12.25
C SER A 238 19.51 4.06 11.91
N SER A 239 18.32 3.65 11.45
CA SER A 239 18.01 2.29 10.99
C SER A 239 17.52 2.26 9.53
N PHE A 240 17.80 3.31 8.77
CA PHE A 240 17.53 3.39 7.33
C PHE A 240 18.24 2.25 6.59
N ASN A 241 17.48 1.37 5.93
CA ASN A 241 17.94 0.06 5.48
C ASN A 241 17.87 -0.12 3.95
N PHE A 242 18.08 0.94 3.17
CA PHE A 242 18.14 0.85 1.70
C PHE A 242 19.18 -0.16 1.22
N ASN A 243 20.29 -0.32 1.96
CA ASN A 243 21.29 -1.36 1.71
C ASN A 243 20.70 -2.78 1.73
N THR A 244 19.71 -3.06 2.57
CA THR A 244 19.01 -4.36 2.62
C THR A 244 18.12 -4.54 1.39
N TRP A 245 17.41 -3.50 0.95
CA TRP A 245 16.57 -3.54 -0.24
C TRP A 245 17.38 -3.66 -1.54
N ASN A 246 18.51 -2.96 -1.66
CA ASN A 246 19.47 -3.16 -2.75
C ASN A 246 20.14 -4.55 -2.69
N ALA A 247 20.37 -5.13 -1.50
CA ALA A 247 20.88 -6.49 -1.38
C ALA A 247 19.85 -7.55 -1.83
N TRP A 248 18.57 -7.34 -1.50
CA TRP A 248 17.46 -8.14 -2.02
C TRP A 248 17.36 -8.06 -3.55
N ALA A 249 17.41 -6.85 -4.13
CA ALA A 249 17.30 -6.62 -5.56
C ALA A 249 18.30 -7.46 -6.38
N LYS A 250 19.55 -7.56 -5.90
CA LYS A 250 20.62 -8.38 -6.51
C LYS A 250 20.43 -9.90 -6.39
N SER A 251 19.34 -10.33 -5.75
CA SER A 251 18.91 -11.72 -5.58
C SER A 251 17.42 -11.93 -5.93
N SER A 252 16.76 -10.90 -6.46
CA SER A 252 15.36 -10.98 -6.87
C SER A 252 15.21 -11.83 -8.14
N PRO A 253 14.00 -12.35 -8.43
CA PRO A 253 13.72 -13.04 -9.70
C PRO A 253 14.05 -12.20 -10.94
N ASN A 254 13.92 -10.86 -10.85
CA ASN A 254 14.43 -9.91 -11.82
C ASN A 254 15.75 -9.30 -11.30
N SER A 255 16.86 -9.50 -11.99
CA SER A 255 18.19 -8.95 -11.66
C SER A 255 18.25 -7.42 -11.74
N ASP A 256 17.45 -6.85 -12.63
CA ASP A 256 17.52 -5.46 -13.04
C ASP A 256 16.48 -4.58 -12.33
N VAL A 257 15.72 -5.19 -11.40
CA VAL A 257 14.69 -4.54 -10.58
C VAL A 257 15.22 -3.28 -9.90
N LYS A 258 14.43 -2.21 -10.00
CA LYS A 258 14.77 -0.90 -9.42
C LYS A 258 14.12 -0.70 -8.06
N VAL A 259 14.87 -0.15 -7.12
CA VAL A 259 14.45 0.17 -5.75
C VAL A 259 14.35 1.69 -5.64
N PHE A 260 13.14 2.19 -5.40
CA PHE A 260 12.88 3.62 -5.26
C PHE A 260 12.86 4.03 -3.78
N LEU A 261 13.29 5.26 -3.50
CA LEU A 261 13.17 5.89 -2.19
C LEU A 261 11.75 6.45 -2.02
N GLY A 262 10.83 5.68 -1.44
CA GLY A 262 9.47 6.13 -1.14
C GLY A 262 9.39 7.02 0.09
N ILE A 263 8.88 8.24 -0.08
CA ILE A 263 8.74 9.26 0.98
C ILE A 263 7.42 10.06 0.87
N PRO A 264 6.94 10.69 1.95
CA PRO A 264 5.80 11.59 1.90
C PRO A 264 6.13 12.90 1.18
N GLY A 265 5.24 13.39 0.33
CA GLY A 265 5.38 14.66 -0.39
C GLY A 265 5.15 15.91 0.46
N SER A 266 4.65 15.76 1.70
CA SER A 266 4.54 16.84 2.68
C SER A 266 4.54 16.31 4.11
N SER A 267 4.75 17.20 5.08
CA SER A 267 4.67 16.91 6.52
C SER A 267 3.32 16.38 7.00
N ALA A 268 2.24 16.58 6.23
CA ALA A 268 0.89 16.11 6.56
C ALA A 268 0.46 14.85 5.80
N ALA A 269 1.21 14.40 4.78
CA ALA A 269 0.81 13.28 3.92
C ALA A 269 0.98 11.90 4.58
N ALA A 270 1.73 11.80 5.67
CA ALA A 270 1.94 10.59 6.46
C ALA A 270 2.07 10.90 7.96
N GLY A 271 1.93 9.88 8.81
CA GLY A 271 2.04 10.04 10.27
C GLY A 271 3.45 10.34 10.78
N SER A 272 4.48 9.92 10.04
CA SER A 272 5.88 10.32 10.26
C SER A 272 6.75 10.01 9.04
N GLY A 273 7.93 10.65 8.93
CA GLY A 273 8.94 10.31 7.93
C GLY A 273 9.04 11.25 6.70
N TYR A 274 8.33 12.38 6.69
CA TYR A 274 8.62 13.48 5.75
C TYR A 274 10.06 13.97 5.91
N VAL A 275 10.71 14.32 4.79
CA VAL A 275 12.10 14.79 4.73
C VAL A 275 12.12 16.13 3.98
N VAL A 276 12.54 17.21 4.65
CA VAL A 276 12.74 18.51 3.99
C VAL A 276 13.84 18.43 2.93
N PHE A 277 13.73 19.21 1.86
CA PHE A 277 14.54 19.05 0.65
C PHE A 277 16.06 19.04 0.92
N ASP A 278 16.56 20.00 1.71
CA ASP A 278 17.97 20.13 2.10
C ASP A 278 18.54 18.86 2.79
N SER A 279 17.67 18.08 3.43
CA SER A 279 18.03 16.79 4.05
C SER A 279 17.88 15.60 3.08
N LEU A 280 17.02 15.73 2.07
CA LEU A 280 16.76 14.70 1.06
C LEU A 280 17.86 14.66 -0.02
N GLU A 281 18.32 15.82 -0.50
CA GLU A 281 19.38 15.92 -1.51
C GLU A 281 20.64 15.09 -1.19
N PRO A 282 21.27 15.21 0.00
CA PRO A 282 22.45 14.42 0.38
C PRO A 282 22.14 12.95 0.73
N ILE A 283 20.86 12.55 0.79
CA ILE A 283 20.43 11.15 0.84
C ILE A 283 20.36 10.61 -0.60
N VAL A 284 19.59 11.26 -1.48
CA VAL A 284 19.38 10.83 -2.87
C VAL A 284 20.69 10.72 -3.64
N LYS A 285 21.55 11.73 -3.58
CA LYS A 285 22.88 11.71 -4.24
C LYS A 285 23.78 10.58 -3.73
N ARG A 286 23.65 10.22 -2.45
CA ARG A 286 24.37 9.08 -1.82
C ARG A 286 23.79 7.74 -2.25
N LEU A 287 22.47 7.61 -2.35
CA LEU A 287 21.85 6.36 -2.80
C LEU A 287 22.30 6.00 -4.22
N GLN A 288 22.20 6.94 -5.16
CA GLN A 288 22.66 6.74 -6.53
C GLN A 288 24.14 6.34 -6.58
N SER A 289 25.02 7.10 -5.94
CA SER A 289 26.47 6.80 -5.93
C SER A 289 26.89 5.54 -5.16
N THR A 290 25.96 4.83 -4.49
CA THR A 290 26.25 3.61 -3.71
C THR A 290 25.55 2.35 -4.25
N TYR A 291 24.40 2.49 -4.94
CA TYR A 291 23.48 1.39 -5.21
C TYR A 291 23.03 1.32 -6.67
N SER A 292 23.61 0.39 -7.43
CA SER A 292 23.27 0.11 -8.85
C SER A 292 21.80 -0.22 -9.13
N ASN A 293 21.04 -0.61 -8.10
CA ASN A 293 19.60 -0.88 -8.20
C ASN A 293 18.76 0.33 -7.75
N PHE A 294 19.33 1.51 -7.53
CA PHE A 294 18.57 2.73 -7.22
C PHE A 294 17.76 3.18 -8.44
N GLY A 295 16.44 3.28 -8.28
CA GLY A 295 15.51 3.73 -9.34
C GLY A 295 15.20 5.21 -9.34
N GLY A 296 15.45 5.91 -8.23
CA GLY A 296 14.99 7.29 -8.02
C GLY A 296 14.13 7.44 -6.77
N VAL A 297 13.14 8.33 -6.82
CA VAL A 297 12.31 8.74 -5.66
C VAL A 297 10.83 8.54 -5.95
N THR A 298 10.09 8.02 -4.97
CA THR A 298 8.64 7.84 -5.04
C THR A 298 7.95 8.78 -4.04
N LEU A 299 6.94 9.53 -4.49
CA LEU A 299 6.25 10.55 -3.70
C LEU A 299 4.78 10.19 -3.42
N TRP A 300 4.44 10.17 -2.13
CA TRP A 300 3.07 10.02 -1.63
C TRP A 300 2.51 11.36 -1.09
N ASP A 301 1.56 12.04 -1.73
CA ASP A 301 1.01 11.86 -3.09
C ASP A 301 1.11 13.19 -3.88
N ALA A 302 0.69 13.18 -5.15
CA ALA A 302 0.71 14.34 -6.05
C ALA A 302 -0.01 15.58 -5.50
N SER A 303 -1.06 15.40 -4.68
CA SER A 303 -1.78 16.53 -4.07
C SER A 303 -0.97 17.18 -2.95
N ALA A 304 -0.16 16.39 -2.23
CA ALA A 304 0.76 16.86 -1.21
C ALA A 304 2.03 17.46 -1.80
N SER A 305 2.74 16.76 -2.69
CA SER A 305 4.05 17.18 -3.20
C SER A 305 4.00 18.45 -4.05
N TYR A 306 3.14 18.50 -5.08
CA TYR A 306 2.88 19.73 -5.85
C TYR A 306 2.19 20.80 -5.00
N GLY A 307 1.50 20.38 -3.94
CA GLY A 307 0.84 21.26 -2.99
C GLY A 307 1.73 21.78 -1.85
N ASN A 308 2.99 21.32 -1.76
CA ASN A 308 3.90 21.64 -0.68
C ASN A 308 4.82 22.79 -1.11
N THR A 309 4.69 23.93 -0.44
CA THR A 309 5.44 25.16 -0.71
C THR A 309 6.46 25.47 0.39
N ASP A 310 6.95 24.46 1.11
CA ASP A 310 8.14 24.58 1.98
C ASP A 310 9.38 25.02 1.17
N VAL A 311 9.37 24.73 -0.14
CA VAL A 311 10.39 25.10 -1.13
C VAL A 311 9.72 25.64 -2.41
N SER A 312 10.45 26.43 -3.21
CA SER A 312 9.93 27.13 -4.39
C SER A 312 10.47 26.54 -5.71
N PRO A 313 9.63 26.17 -6.69
CA PRO A 313 8.20 26.52 -6.77
C PRO A 313 7.27 25.60 -5.96
N ASN A 314 7.65 24.34 -5.73
CA ASN A 314 6.97 23.37 -4.87
C ASN A 314 7.89 22.15 -4.66
N TYR A 315 7.59 21.31 -3.66
CA TYR A 315 8.42 20.15 -3.30
C TYR A 315 8.57 19.11 -4.41
N GLN A 316 7.54 18.84 -5.23
CA GLN A 316 7.68 17.93 -6.37
C GLN A 316 8.77 18.41 -7.33
N THR A 317 8.74 19.69 -7.72
CA THR A 317 9.66 20.24 -8.73
C THR A 317 11.11 20.14 -8.29
N LEU A 318 11.46 20.52 -7.06
CA LEU A 318 12.86 20.40 -6.61
C LEU A 318 13.31 18.93 -6.54
N VAL A 319 12.42 17.99 -6.17
CA VAL A 319 12.74 16.56 -6.15
C VAL A 319 12.92 16.01 -7.56
N ALA A 320 12.15 16.49 -8.55
CA ALA A 320 12.33 16.15 -9.95
C ALA A 320 13.63 16.73 -10.53
N ASP A 321 13.89 18.03 -10.34
CA ASP A 321 15.15 18.69 -10.74
C ASP A 321 16.38 17.96 -10.17
N LEU A 322 16.30 17.53 -8.91
CA LEU A 322 17.32 16.74 -8.23
C LEU A 322 17.55 15.37 -8.88
N VAL A 323 16.49 14.61 -9.16
CA VAL A 323 16.59 13.23 -9.66
C VAL A 323 16.91 13.19 -11.14
N HIS A 324 16.32 14.06 -11.96
CA HIS A 324 16.66 14.19 -13.38
C HIS A 324 18.05 14.81 -13.60
N GLY A 325 18.57 15.54 -12.60
CA GLY A 325 19.97 15.99 -12.56
C GLY A 325 20.99 14.95 -12.10
N LEU A 326 20.59 13.70 -11.80
CA LEU A 326 21.53 12.63 -11.46
C LEU A 326 22.21 12.05 -12.72
N PRO A 327 23.50 11.67 -12.65
CA PRO A 327 24.13 10.92 -13.72
C PRO A 327 23.45 9.55 -13.86
N SER A 328 23.10 9.19 -15.09
CA SER A 328 22.63 7.84 -15.41
C SER A 328 23.81 6.89 -15.58
N ASP A 329 23.66 5.64 -15.10
CA ASP A 329 24.71 4.60 -15.12
C ASP A 329 24.95 4.09 -16.56
N GLY A 330 25.64 4.90 -17.35
CA GLY A 330 25.96 4.66 -18.76
C GLY A 330 26.75 5.78 -19.44
N SER A 331 26.83 6.98 -18.83
CA SER A 331 27.56 8.13 -19.39
C SER A 331 28.98 8.30 -18.84
N GLN A 332 29.87 7.34 -19.14
CA GLN A 332 31.32 7.61 -19.14
C GLN A 332 31.84 7.75 -20.58
N ASP A 333 31.60 8.92 -21.16
CA ASP A 333 32.51 9.63 -22.07
C ASP A 333 31.89 11.01 -22.38
N GLY A 334 32.65 12.10 -22.18
CA GLY A 334 32.10 13.47 -22.28
C GLY A 334 32.94 14.53 -21.58
N GLU A 335 34.04 14.95 -22.22
CA GLU A 335 34.94 15.98 -21.70
C GLU A 335 34.26 17.37 -21.55
N ALA A 336 34.43 18.01 -20.39
CA ALA A 336 33.68 19.19 -19.98
C ALA A 336 34.08 20.50 -20.72
N THR A 337 33.60 20.66 -21.96
CA THR A 337 33.84 21.87 -22.77
C THR A 337 32.91 23.02 -22.37
N THR A 338 33.35 23.82 -21.40
CA THR A 338 32.61 25.01 -20.90
C THR A 338 32.38 26.04 -22.00
N THR A 339 31.14 26.20 -22.46
CA THR A 339 30.75 27.19 -23.49
C THR A 339 29.64 28.13 -23.01
N THR A 340 30.01 29.07 -22.13
CA THR A 340 29.14 30.17 -21.71
C THR A 340 28.78 31.07 -22.89
N LYS A 341 27.50 31.07 -23.30
CA LYS A 341 26.93 32.08 -24.21
C LYS A 341 25.88 32.92 -23.51
N SER A 342 26.26 34.16 -23.18
CA SER A 342 25.39 35.18 -22.64
C SER A 342 24.30 35.58 -23.65
N HIS A 343 23.06 35.73 -23.21
CA HIS A 343 21.99 36.28 -24.05
C HIS A 343 21.94 37.81 -23.98
N HIS A 344 21.90 38.42 -25.15
CA HIS A 344 22.15 39.84 -25.38
C HIS A 344 20.98 40.72 -24.93
N LYS A 345 21.23 41.71 -24.05
CA LYS A 345 20.33 42.86 -23.87
C LYS A 345 20.84 44.05 -24.69
N THR A 346 19.96 44.65 -25.48
CA THR A 346 20.31 45.67 -26.49
C THR A 346 20.12 47.08 -25.96
N THR A 347 21.14 47.96 -26.07
CA THR A 347 20.97 49.42 -26.20
C THR A 347 22.25 50.10 -26.70
N SER A 348 22.10 50.97 -27.71
CA SER A 348 22.87 52.19 -28.06
C SER A 348 24.41 52.26 -27.86
N ARG A 349 25.11 52.74 -28.91
CA ARG A 349 26.57 52.84 -29.04
C ARG A 349 27.02 54.29 -29.29
N THR A 350 27.88 54.85 -28.43
CA THR A 350 28.54 56.15 -28.66
C THR A 350 30.00 56.15 -28.15
N LYS A 351 30.83 57.09 -28.62
CA LYS A 351 32.31 57.09 -28.48
C LYS A 351 32.83 58.10 -27.45
N HIS A 352 34.13 57.96 -27.12
CA HIS A 352 35.10 58.91 -26.51
C HIS A 352 35.57 58.60 -25.08
N ARG A 353 36.73 59.06 -24.58
CA ARG A 353 38.13 59.26 -25.10
C ARG A 353 38.90 60.07 -24.04
N LYS A 354 40.01 59.53 -23.47
CA LYS A 354 41.02 60.24 -22.62
C LYS A 354 40.45 60.78 -21.27
N THR A 355 41.22 61.17 -20.21
CA THR A 355 42.65 61.06 -19.83
C THR A 355 42.84 61.25 -18.31
N GLU A 356 43.92 60.68 -17.74
CA GLU A 356 44.61 61.11 -16.49
C GLU A 356 43.81 61.07 -15.16
N SER A 357 44.39 61.16 -13.95
CA SER A 357 45.74 61.62 -13.54
C SER A 357 46.36 60.88 -12.32
N LYS A 358 47.57 61.34 -11.93
CA LYS A 358 48.50 60.91 -10.85
C LYS A 358 47.85 60.98 -9.43
N SER A 359 48.38 60.39 -8.33
CA SER A 359 49.78 60.51 -7.84
C SER A 359 50.27 59.49 -6.78
N LYS A 360 51.58 59.60 -6.50
CA LYS A 360 52.54 58.86 -5.63
C LYS A 360 52.25 59.04 -4.11
N HIS A 361 52.94 58.45 -3.11
CA HIS A 361 54.32 57.92 -2.92
C HIS A 361 54.29 56.62 -2.06
N GLN A 362 55.20 55.61 -2.19
CA GLN A 362 56.61 55.49 -1.72
C GLN A 362 56.82 55.70 -0.20
N HIS A 363 57.58 54.88 0.56
CA HIS A 363 58.40 53.68 0.21
C HIS A 363 58.30 52.57 1.31
N THR A 364 59.25 51.71 1.75
CA THR A 364 60.74 51.63 1.70
C THR A 364 61.25 50.17 1.92
N THR A 365 62.51 50.00 2.37
CA THR A 365 63.39 48.81 2.58
C THR A 365 63.71 48.55 4.08
N ALA A 366 64.35 47.47 4.58
CA ALA A 366 64.63 46.08 4.17
C ALA A 366 65.39 45.29 5.28
N THR A 367 65.56 43.94 5.15
CA THR A 367 66.53 43.04 5.86
C THR A 367 66.35 42.84 7.40
N THR A 368 66.78 41.75 8.09
CA THR A 368 67.72 40.62 7.79
C THR A 368 67.48 39.35 8.66
N ALA A 369 67.78 38.15 8.12
CA ALA A 369 68.19 36.88 8.81
C ALA A 369 67.17 36.18 9.79
N ARG A 370 67.32 34.89 10.23
CA ARG A 370 68.38 33.86 10.09
C ARG A 370 67.84 32.40 10.26
N GLU A 371 68.36 31.43 9.49
CA GLU A 371 68.42 29.93 9.71
C GLU A 371 67.13 29.07 9.89
N SER A 372 67.13 27.72 9.71
CA SER A 372 67.77 26.80 8.71
C SER A 372 67.35 25.30 8.93
N SER A 373 67.65 24.44 7.94
CA SER A 373 67.50 22.94 7.88
C SER A 373 66.10 22.37 7.54
N VAL A 374 65.82 21.49 6.54
CA VAL A 374 66.58 20.60 5.58
C VAL A 374 66.98 19.23 6.20
N SER A 375 66.66 18.02 5.69
CA SER A 375 65.88 17.57 4.49
C SER A 375 65.57 16.04 4.43
N THR A 376 64.54 15.63 3.64
CA THR A 376 64.44 14.34 2.85
C THR A 376 64.40 12.96 3.58
N ARG A 377 63.98 11.79 3.01
CA ARG A 377 63.39 11.37 1.69
C ARG A 377 62.55 10.06 1.82
N HIS A 378 62.03 9.54 0.69
CA HIS A 378 61.30 8.24 0.48
C HIS A 378 62.13 6.97 0.89
N SER A 379 61.63 5.71 0.90
CA SER A 379 60.59 5.04 0.06
C SER A 379 60.01 3.71 0.65
N THR A 380 58.90 3.21 0.05
CA THR A 380 58.48 1.80 -0.26
C THR A 380 59.17 0.56 0.40
N SER A 381 58.52 -0.59 0.67
CA SER A 381 57.15 -1.11 0.39
C SER A 381 56.83 -2.48 1.06
N ASN A 382 55.56 -2.92 0.95
CA ASN A 382 55.06 -4.32 0.78
C ASN A 382 54.82 -5.34 1.94
N THR A 383 53.57 -5.84 1.95
CA THR A 383 53.10 -7.25 2.12
C THR A 383 53.08 -8.02 3.47
N GLY A 384 52.03 -8.85 3.66
CA GLY A 384 51.89 -9.92 4.67
C GLY A 384 51.36 -9.45 6.05
N SER A 385 50.14 -9.71 6.56
CA SER A 385 49.11 -10.77 6.42
C SER A 385 49.24 -12.01 7.34
N ALA A 386 48.09 -12.51 7.81
CA ALA A 386 47.81 -13.84 8.40
C ALA A 386 48.07 -14.19 9.90
N THR A 387 47.06 -13.90 10.75
CA THR A 387 46.34 -14.86 11.66
C THR A 387 46.91 -15.50 12.96
N LYS A 388 46.02 -15.54 13.99
CA LYS A 388 45.79 -16.57 15.08
C LYS A 388 46.89 -16.74 16.16
N THR A 389 46.62 -16.53 17.46
CA THR A 389 46.02 -17.54 18.40
C THR A 389 45.71 -16.96 19.82
N LYS A 390 45.26 -17.82 20.76
CA LYS A 390 44.83 -17.64 22.19
C LYS A 390 45.16 -18.98 22.93
N PRO A 391 45.34 -19.16 24.28
CA PRO A 391 45.08 -18.32 25.50
C PRO A 391 46.29 -18.17 26.50
N SER A 392 46.26 -17.45 27.65
CA SER A 392 45.60 -17.87 28.91
C SER A 392 45.92 -17.01 30.18
N LYS A 393 45.08 -17.19 31.22
CA LYS A 393 45.22 -17.00 32.70
C LYS A 393 46.19 -15.97 33.34
N SER A 394 45.64 -15.18 34.29
CA SER A 394 46.10 -15.06 35.70
C SER A 394 45.00 -14.45 36.59
N ALA A 395 45.19 -14.32 37.92
CA ALA A 395 44.11 -14.16 38.92
C ALA A 395 44.43 -13.16 40.08
N SER A 396 43.66 -13.23 41.19
CA SER A 396 43.69 -12.42 42.44
C SER A 396 42.87 -11.11 42.42
N THR A 397 42.24 -10.61 43.51
CA THR A 397 42.11 -11.11 44.91
C THR A 397 40.79 -10.69 45.61
N SER A 398 40.58 -11.20 46.83
CA SER A 398 39.50 -10.95 47.82
C SER A 398 39.50 -9.52 48.44
N SER A 399 38.62 -9.08 49.35
CA SER A 399 37.82 -9.79 50.39
C SER A 399 36.62 -8.98 50.94
N THR A 400 35.84 -9.57 51.87
CA THR A 400 34.71 -8.96 52.60
C THR A 400 34.84 -9.27 54.10
N PRO A 401 34.28 -8.44 55.01
CA PRO A 401 33.92 -8.87 56.36
C PRO A 401 32.42 -8.66 56.70
N ALA A 402 31.86 -9.50 57.60
CA ALA A 402 30.45 -9.41 58.03
C ALA A 402 30.23 -9.84 59.50
N LYS A 403 29.27 -9.19 60.20
CA LYS A 403 28.79 -9.42 61.59
C LYS A 403 27.38 -8.79 61.75
N THR A 404 26.47 -9.15 62.67
CA THR A 404 26.26 -10.37 63.50
C THR A 404 24.83 -10.35 64.10
N VAL A 405 24.07 -11.45 63.95
CA VAL A 405 22.95 -11.96 64.81
C VAL A 405 21.78 -11.04 65.24
N SER A 406 20.54 -11.52 65.03
CA SER A 406 19.47 -11.63 66.06
C SER A 406 18.30 -12.54 65.64
N LYS A 407 17.59 -13.13 66.63
CA LYS A 407 16.35 -13.95 66.52
C LYS A 407 15.17 -13.12 67.13
N THR A 408 13.87 -13.47 67.16
CA THR A 408 13.19 -14.76 67.44
C THR A 408 11.65 -14.61 67.29
N LYS A 409 10.92 -15.76 67.27
CA LYS A 409 9.45 -15.97 67.51
C LYS A 409 8.45 -15.61 66.37
N SER A 410 7.18 -16.05 66.41
CA SER A 410 6.61 -17.44 66.47
C SER A 410 5.06 -17.43 66.48
N SER A 411 4.42 -18.07 65.49
CA SER A 411 3.06 -18.67 65.52
C SER A 411 2.77 -19.26 64.12
N LYS A 412 2.35 -20.51 63.86
CA LYS A 412 1.74 -21.64 64.59
C LYS A 412 0.20 -21.66 64.64
N SER A 413 -0.40 -22.29 63.63
CA SER A 413 -1.75 -22.87 63.65
C SER A 413 -1.80 -24.20 62.89
N THR A 414 -1.69 -25.31 63.64
CA THR A 414 -2.14 -26.65 63.22
C THR A 414 -3.57 -26.87 63.78
N SER A 415 -4.38 -27.88 63.43
CA SER A 415 -4.05 -29.25 63.01
C SER A 415 -5.25 -30.04 62.43
N SER A 416 -4.96 -30.94 61.45
CA SER A 416 -5.68 -32.22 61.20
C SER A 416 -7.16 -32.14 60.74
N ARG A 417 -7.82 -33.19 60.24
CA ARG A 417 -7.46 -34.60 59.88
C ARG A 417 -8.42 -35.01 58.74
N SER A 418 -8.02 -35.79 57.73
CA SER A 418 -8.18 -37.26 57.72
C SER A 418 -7.64 -37.86 56.42
N THR A 419 -7.31 -39.17 56.44
CA THR A 419 -6.66 -39.88 55.32
C THR A 419 -7.23 -41.29 55.13
N SER A 420 -7.58 -41.65 53.90
CA SER A 420 -7.59 -43.03 53.39
C SER A 420 -7.50 -42.95 51.86
N ALA A 421 -6.43 -43.32 51.14
CA ALA A 421 -5.59 -44.52 51.14
C ALA A 421 -6.15 -45.68 50.29
N HIS A 422 -5.69 -45.77 49.03
CA HIS A 422 -5.31 -47.02 48.35
C HIS A 422 -4.42 -46.73 47.12
N GLY A 423 -3.67 -47.74 46.65
CA GLY A 423 -2.78 -47.63 45.48
C GLY A 423 -2.03 -48.93 45.16
N LYS A 424 -1.11 -48.87 44.19
CA LYS A 424 -0.45 -49.96 43.42
C LYS A 424 -1.23 -50.35 42.16
N THR A 425 -0.73 -50.52 40.92
CA THR A 425 0.59 -50.54 40.20
C THR A 425 0.91 -51.89 39.55
N THR A 426 0.75 -51.96 38.23
CA THR A 426 1.47 -52.82 37.26
C THR A 426 1.50 -52.04 35.93
N LYS A 427 2.62 -51.86 35.19
CA LYS A 427 3.54 -52.80 34.51
C LYS A 427 2.84 -53.59 33.37
N ALA A 428 3.36 -53.67 32.13
CA ALA A 428 4.63 -53.14 31.60
C ALA A 428 4.73 -53.08 30.05
N LYS A 429 5.77 -52.35 29.57
CA LYS A 429 6.62 -52.55 28.37
C LYS A 429 6.02 -52.69 26.95
N THR A 430 6.44 -51.77 26.10
CA THR A 430 6.61 -51.89 24.63
C THR A 430 7.78 -52.82 24.25
N THR A 431 7.68 -53.54 23.12
CA THR A 431 8.83 -53.88 22.25
C THR A 431 8.42 -53.95 20.76
N ARG A 432 9.40 -54.07 19.84
CA ARG A 432 9.33 -53.58 18.43
C ARG A 432 10.05 -54.52 17.45
N VAL A 433 9.45 -54.85 16.31
CA VAL A 433 10.09 -55.48 15.12
C VAL A 433 9.55 -54.88 13.81
N LYS A 434 10.32 -54.94 12.71
CA LYS A 434 9.97 -54.51 11.33
C LYS A 434 10.09 -55.69 10.35
N THR A 435 9.26 -55.73 9.30
CA THR A 435 9.51 -56.29 7.94
C THR A 435 8.30 -55.98 7.03
N THR A 436 8.23 -56.35 5.73
CA THR A 436 8.91 -55.84 4.51
C THR A 436 8.01 -56.19 3.28
N LYS A 437 8.20 -55.58 2.10
CA LYS A 437 7.32 -55.72 0.89
C LYS A 437 7.46 -57.04 0.11
N THR A 438 6.39 -57.51 -0.57
CA THR A 438 6.42 -58.35 -1.81
C THR A 438 5.12 -58.23 -2.64
N LYS A 439 4.97 -58.96 -3.76
CA LYS A 439 3.85 -58.93 -4.76
C LYS A 439 3.24 -60.36 -4.98
N THR A 440 2.16 -60.63 -5.74
CA THR A 440 1.32 -59.79 -6.64
C THR A 440 -0.20 -59.90 -6.31
N THR A 441 -1.19 -60.43 -7.05
CA THR A 441 -1.32 -61.13 -8.37
C THR A 441 -2.74 -60.92 -8.96
N MET A 442 -3.06 -61.49 -10.14
CA MET A 442 -4.23 -61.19 -11.00
C MET A 442 -5.58 -61.88 -10.66
N ASN A 443 -6.65 -61.21 -11.13
CA ASN A 443 -7.91 -61.71 -11.74
C ASN A 443 -8.97 -62.54 -10.94
N LYS A 444 -10.19 -61.96 -10.85
CA LYS A 444 -11.40 -62.46 -11.55
C LYS A 444 -12.55 -61.42 -11.55
N THR A 445 -13.39 -61.46 -12.58
CA THR A 445 -14.68 -60.73 -12.72
C THR A 445 -15.83 -61.76 -12.72
N PRO A 446 -17.11 -61.41 -12.45
CA PRO A 446 -17.97 -60.96 -13.56
C PRO A 446 -19.10 -59.95 -13.26
N LYS A 447 -19.62 -59.46 -14.38
CA LYS A 447 -20.62 -58.43 -14.72
C LYS A 447 -22.10 -58.81 -14.45
N SER A 448 -22.93 -57.85 -14.01
CA SER A 448 -24.34 -57.61 -14.44
C SER A 448 -24.81 -56.25 -13.89
N THR A 449 -25.50 -55.30 -14.54
CA THR A 449 -26.44 -55.23 -15.70
C THR A 449 -27.92 -55.49 -15.36
N ILE A 450 -28.72 -54.40 -15.32
CA ILE A 450 -30.15 -54.31 -15.72
C ILE A 450 -30.33 -52.96 -16.42
N THR A 451 -31.19 -52.90 -17.43
CA THR A 451 -31.37 -51.75 -18.34
C THR A 451 -32.84 -51.57 -18.72
N GLN A 452 -33.33 -50.32 -18.72
CA GLN A 452 -34.53 -49.77 -19.41
C GLN A 452 -35.89 -50.47 -19.31
N SER A 453 -36.94 -49.63 -19.27
CA SER A 453 -38.07 -49.78 -20.19
C SER A 453 -38.65 -48.41 -20.54
N THR A 454 -39.14 -48.24 -21.78
CA THR A 454 -39.80 -47.03 -22.28
C THR A 454 -41.12 -47.40 -22.93
N THR A 455 -42.07 -46.46 -23.01
CA THR A 455 -43.11 -46.50 -24.04
C THR A 455 -43.60 -45.08 -24.36
N SER A 456 -44.00 -44.87 -25.61
CA SER A 456 -44.22 -43.54 -26.20
C SER A 456 -45.66 -43.34 -26.63
N LYS A 457 -46.04 -42.08 -26.92
CA LYS A 457 -46.90 -41.77 -28.08
C LYS A 457 -46.71 -40.33 -28.57
N THR A 458 -47.26 -40.04 -29.75
CA THR A 458 -46.75 -39.03 -30.70
C THR A 458 -47.90 -38.21 -31.29
N ILE A 459 -47.67 -36.94 -31.66
CA ILE A 459 -48.30 -36.15 -32.77
C ILE A 459 -47.97 -34.64 -32.57
N SER A 460 -47.94 -33.73 -33.55
CA SER A 460 -47.38 -33.69 -34.93
C SER A 460 -47.58 -32.26 -35.52
N LYS A 461 -46.86 -31.89 -36.59
CA LYS A 461 -46.93 -30.61 -37.38
C LYS A 461 -46.36 -29.37 -36.64
N LYS A 462 -45.52 -28.46 -37.17
CA LYS A 462 -44.96 -28.09 -38.51
C LYS A 462 -45.78 -27.07 -39.35
N HIS A 463 -45.43 -25.77 -39.35
CA HIS A 463 -45.01 -24.97 -40.55
C HIS A 463 -44.83 -23.44 -40.37
N THR A 464 -43.66 -22.94 -40.81
CA THR A 464 -43.27 -21.66 -41.50
C THR A 464 -44.15 -20.39 -41.64
N SER A 465 -43.46 -19.24 -41.47
CA SER A 465 -43.53 -17.95 -42.22
C SER A 465 -44.78 -17.03 -42.06
N THR A 466 -44.82 -15.72 -42.43
CA THR A 466 -43.99 -14.92 -43.38
C THR A 466 -43.95 -13.39 -43.04
N LYS A 467 -43.18 -12.59 -43.80
CA LYS A 467 -42.95 -11.11 -43.68
C LYS A 467 -44.17 -10.22 -44.01
N SER A 468 -44.25 -9.02 -43.39
CA SER A 468 -44.34 -7.67 -44.04
C SER A 468 -44.43 -6.55 -42.96
N LYS A 469 -43.79 -5.38 -42.99
CA LYS A 469 -43.55 -4.27 -43.97
C LYS A 469 -44.60 -3.12 -43.95
N SER A 470 -44.32 -2.03 -43.22
CA SER A 470 -44.47 -0.60 -43.63
C SER A 470 -43.78 0.30 -42.57
N THR A 471 -43.01 1.38 -42.78
CA THR A 471 -43.13 2.67 -43.54
C THR A 471 -44.32 3.55 -43.08
N THR A 472 -44.23 4.85 -42.73
CA THR A 472 -43.13 5.86 -42.60
C THR A 472 -43.61 6.96 -41.59
N ILE A 473 -42.76 7.75 -40.91
CA ILE A 473 -42.45 9.20 -41.17
C ILE A 473 -41.63 9.75 -39.97
N LYS A 474 -40.81 10.78 -40.21
CA LYS A 474 -39.99 11.51 -39.21
C LYS A 474 -40.24 13.02 -39.32
N PRO A 475 -40.40 13.76 -38.21
CA PRO A 475 -39.80 15.09 -38.11
C PRO A 475 -39.13 15.43 -36.76
N LYS A 476 -38.17 16.37 -36.83
CA LYS A 476 -37.45 17.12 -35.77
C LYS A 476 -36.97 18.40 -36.49
N PRO A 477 -36.97 19.63 -35.92
CA PRO A 477 -36.71 20.07 -34.53
C PRO A 477 -37.91 20.83 -33.89
N THR A 478 -37.90 21.35 -32.64
CA THR A 478 -36.97 22.33 -32.02
C THR A 478 -37.05 22.35 -30.47
N LYS A 479 -36.08 23.03 -29.84
CA LYS A 479 -35.88 23.24 -28.38
C LYS A 479 -37.13 23.71 -27.62
N THR A 480 -37.23 23.32 -26.33
CA THR A 480 -37.09 24.23 -25.15
C THR A 480 -37.05 23.38 -23.86
N LEU A 481 -36.53 23.93 -22.76
CA LEU A 481 -36.42 23.28 -21.44
C LEU A 481 -37.81 23.18 -20.76
N THR A 482 -37.98 22.20 -19.87
CA THR A 482 -38.23 22.43 -18.43
C THR A 482 -38.10 21.10 -17.67
N SER A 483 -37.59 21.14 -16.44
CA SER A 483 -37.36 19.98 -15.57
C SER A 483 -38.51 19.74 -14.60
N THR A 484 -38.83 18.48 -14.32
CA THR A 484 -39.33 18.07 -12.99
C THR A 484 -38.88 16.64 -12.71
N SER A 485 -38.61 16.31 -11.44
CA SER A 485 -37.89 15.11 -11.06
C SER A 485 -38.34 14.57 -9.70
N GLU A 486 -38.73 13.29 -9.66
CA GLU A 486 -38.78 12.49 -8.44
C GLU A 486 -38.17 11.11 -8.78
N SER A 487 -37.04 10.62 -8.25
CA SER A 487 -36.24 10.83 -7.03
C SER A 487 -36.35 9.66 -6.03
N SER A 488 -35.70 8.54 -6.39
CA SER A 488 -35.40 7.43 -5.47
C SER A 488 -33.92 7.48 -5.07
N THR A 489 -33.59 8.16 -3.97
CA THR A 489 -32.21 8.52 -3.61
C THR A 489 -31.59 7.59 -2.56
N GLY A 490 -30.83 6.59 -3.03
CA GLY A 490 -29.68 6.09 -2.27
C GLY A 490 -28.51 7.06 -2.46
N SER A 491 -28.09 7.74 -1.39
CA SER A 491 -27.10 8.82 -1.43
C SER A 491 -26.11 8.72 -0.25
N PRO A 492 -25.01 9.49 -0.22
CA PRO A 492 -23.90 9.24 0.70
C PRO A 492 -24.30 9.42 2.17
N VAL A 493 -23.44 8.95 3.09
CA VAL A 493 -23.65 9.02 4.54
C VAL A 493 -23.65 10.48 5.02
N SER A 494 -24.80 11.14 4.86
CA SER A 494 -25.11 12.44 5.44
C SER A 494 -25.04 12.35 6.95
N CYS A 495 -24.44 13.35 7.60
CA CYS A 495 -24.30 13.32 9.06
C CYS A 495 -25.64 13.22 9.77
N VAL A 496 -25.81 12.11 10.50
CA VAL A 496 -27.02 11.78 11.25
C VAL A 496 -27.29 12.88 12.28
N SER A 497 -28.36 13.63 12.08
CA SER A 497 -28.91 14.49 13.13
C SER A 497 -29.85 13.68 14.04
N HIS A 498 -29.87 13.99 15.33
CA HIS A 498 -30.71 13.28 16.28
C HIS A 498 -32.19 13.37 15.90
N ALA A 499 -32.91 12.24 16.01
CA ALA A 499 -34.31 12.07 15.61
C ALA A 499 -34.63 12.28 14.10
N SER A 500 -33.61 12.40 13.24
CA SER A 500 -33.82 12.31 11.77
C SER A 500 -34.26 10.89 11.36
N LYS A 501 -34.89 10.78 10.18
CA LYS A 501 -35.42 9.51 9.65
C LYS A 501 -34.29 8.53 9.33
N CYS A 502 -34.55 7.24 9.56
CA CYS A 502 -33.69 6.13 9.14
C CYS A 502 -34.54 5.03 8.49
N SER A 503 -33.97 4.34 7.49
CA SER A 503 -34.71 3.39 6.64
C SER A 503 -34.55 1.93 7.06
N THR A 504 -33.63 1.64 7.99
CA THR A 504 -33.18 0.27 8.31
C THR A 504 -33.20 0.07 9.81
N GLU A 505 -34.27 -0.50 10.33
CA GLU A 505 -34.46 -0.72 11.77
C GLU A 505 -33.29 -1.52 12.38
N GLY A 506 -32.78 -1.07 13.54
CA GLY A 506 -31.62 -1.68 14.21
C GLY A 506 -30.24 -1.36 13.59
N GLN A 507 -30.15 -0.64 12.46
CA GLN A 507 -28.87 -0.20 11.90
C GLN A 507 -28.11 0.67 12.91
N MET A 508 -26.78 0.54 12.97
CA MET A 508 -25.89 1.36 13.80
C MET A 508 -24.82 2.06 12.96
N VAL A 509 -24.52 3.32 13.27
CA VAL A 509 -23.47 4.13 12.63
C VAL A 509 -22.76 5.04 13.64
N CYS A 510 -21.54 5.49 13.36
CA CYS A 510 -20.83 6.43 14.23
C CYS A 510 -21.30 7.88 14.04
N TYR A 511 -21.25 8.65 15.14
CA TYR A 511 -21.56 10.07 15.23
C TYR A 511 -20.50 10.75 16.12
N GLY A 512 -19.30 11.00 15.56
CA GLY A 512 -18.12 11.36 16.34
C GLY A 512 -17.75 10.27 17.36
N ASP A 513 -17.55 10.63 18.63
CA ASP A 513 -17.35 9.68 19.75
C ASP A 513 -18.65 9.03 20.26
N SER A 514 -19.79 9.30 19.62
CA SER A 514 -21.07 8.65 19.89
C SER A 514 -21.44 7.71 18.74
N PHE A 515 -22.51 6.95 18.90
CA PHE A 515 -23.11 6.16 17.85
C PHE A 515 -24.61 6.47 17.75
N ALA A 516 -25.16 6.30 16.56
CA ALA A 516 -26.59 6.38 16.32
C ALA A 516 -27.15 4.98 16.03
N THR A 517 -28.31 4.66 16.60
CA THR A 517 -29.07 3.43 16.32
C THR A 517 -30.41 3.82 15.72
N CYS A 518 -30.82 3.14 14.65
CA CYS A 518 -32.14 3.30 14.06
C CYS A 518 -33.18 2.56 14.92
N ASN A 519 -34.13 3.30 15.50
CA ASN A 519 -35.21 2.78 16.33
C ASN A 519 -36.55 3.42 15.91
N HIS A 520 -37.55 2.60 15.59
CA HIS A 520 -38.85 3.00 15.02
C HIS A 520 -38.70 3.98 13.84
N GLY A 521 -37.74 3.74 12.95
CA GLY A 521 -37.46 4.61 11.80
C GLY A 521 -36.89 5.99 12.14
N LYS A 522 -36.36 6.22 13.36
CA LYS A 522 -35.64 7.44 13.76
C LYS A 522 -34.26 7.13 14.37
N TRP A 523 -33.31 8.05 14.19
CA TRP A 523 -31.96 7.93 14.78
C TRP A 523 -31.88 8.36 16.24
N GLU A 524 -31.71 7.40 17.15
CA GLU A 524 -31.31 7.64 18.54
C GLU A 524 -29.79 7.75 18.67
N VAL A 525 -29.28 8.81 19.28
CA VAL A 525 -27.83 9.00 19.50
C VAL A 525 -27.46 8.62 20.93
N ARG A 526 -26.48 7.74 21.09
CA ARG A 526 -25.98 7.22 22.38
C ARG A 526 -24.46 7.38 22.44
N LYS A 527 -23.92 7.81 23.58
CA LYS A 527 -22.47 7.97 23.74
C LYS A 527 -21.78 6.61 23.87
N CYS A 528 -20.58 6.46 23.32
CA CYS A 528 -19.71 5.37 23.73
C CYS A 528 -19.38 5.49 25.23
N PRO A 529 -19.33 4.38 26.00
CA PRO A 529 -19.01 4.43 27.43
C PRO A 529 -17.63 5.04 27.71
N SER A 530 -17.43 5.58 28.91
CA SER A 530 -16.10 5.98 29.44
C SER A 530 -15.28 6.91 28.54
N SER A 531 -15.93 7.78 27.75
CA SER A 531 -15.28 8.66 26.76
C SER A 531 -14.43 7.92 25.72
N LEU A 532 -14.86 6.71 25.35
CA LEU A 532 -14.33 5.98 24.20
C LEU A 532 -14.84 6.58 22.89
N THR A 533 -14.11 6.35 21.80
CA THR A 533 -14.47 6.75 20.42
C THR A 533 -15.26 5.62 19.74
N CYS A 534 -16.17 5.98 18.84
CA CYS A 534 -16.89 5.03 18.00
C CYS A 534 -16.06 4.62 16.77
N PHE A 535 -16.08 3.34 16.42
CA PHE A 535 -15.45 2.77 15.23
C PHE A 535 -16.46 1.90 14.47
N SER A 536 -16.51 1.99 13.15
CA SER A 536 -17.22 1.00 12.33
C SER A 536 -16.49 -0.35 12.36
N THR A 537 -17.24 -1.45 12.25
CA THR A 537 -16.65 -2.76 11.95
C THR A 537 -16.06 -2.77 10.53
N THR A 538 -15.05 -3.63 10.27
CA THR A 538 -14.39 -3.70 8.95
C THR A 538 -15.36 -4.05 7.82
N ASP A 539 -16.42 -4.81 8.10
CA ASP A 539 -17.49 -5.10 7.13
C ASP A 539 -18.47 -3.93 6.88
N GLY A 540 -18.33 -2.82 7.60
CA GLY A 540 -19.13 -1.60 7.47
C GLY A 540 -20.58 -1.70 7.96
N LYS A 541 -21.00 -2.84 8.54
CA LYS A 541 -22.42 -3.11 8.89
C LYS A 541 -22.79 -2.79 10.33
N SER A 542 -21.80 -2.57 11.19
CA SER A 542 -21.96 -2.41 12.63
C SER A 542 -20.89 -1.48 13.20
N ILE A 543 -20.90 -1.28 14.52
CA ILE A 543 -19.93 -0.42 15.21
C ILE A 543 -19.40 -1.08 16.49
N TYR A 544 -18.32 -0.54 17.05
CA TYR A 544 -17.80 -0.84 18.37
C TYR A 544 -17.19 0.41 19.02
N CYS A 545 -17.06 0.40 20.35
CA CYS A 545 -16.43 1.49 21.10
C CYS A 545 -14.99 1.12 21.49
N GLY A 546 -14.03 2.02 21.29
CA GLY A 546 -12.61 1.77 21.57
C GLY A 546 -11.85 3.02 22.01
N GLN A 547 -10.62 2.85 22.49
CA GLN A 547 -9.75 4.00 22.79
C GLN A 547 -9.09 4.48 21.49
N GLY A 548 -9.13 5.78 21.22
CA GLY A 548 -8.59 6.36 20.01
C GLY A 548 -8.53 7.88 20.05
N THR A 549 -8.43 8.48 18.87
CA THR A 549 -8.69 9.91 18.65
C THR A 549 -9.95 10.07 17.81
N SER A 550 -10.85 10.93 18.27
CA SER A 550 -12.11 11.28 17.62
C SER A 550 -11.90 11.67 16.15
N GLY A 551 -12.57 10.97 15.24
CA GLY A 551 -12.65 11.39 13.84
C GLY A 551 -13.66 12.52 13.64
N THR A 552 -13.42 13.39 12.68
CA THR A 552 -14.41 14.36 12.15
C THR A 552 -15.41 13.70 11.20
N THR A 553 -15.76 12.43 11.45
CA THR A 553 -16.79 11.69 10.69
C THR A 553 -18.15 12.36 10.73
N CYS A 554 -18.45 13.05 11.83
CA CYS A 554 -19.42 14.15 11.85
C CYS A 554 -18.94 15.27 12.78
N PRO A 555 -19.21 16.54 12.45
CA PRO A 555 -19.12 17.62 13.42
C PRO A 555 -20.13 17.36 14.54
N ALA A 556 -19.62 17.05 15.73
CA ALA A 556 -20.43 17.20 16.94
C ALA A 556 -20.72 18.70 17.11
N LEU A 557 -21.96 19.12 16.83
CA LEU A 557 -22.45 20.46 17.12
C LEU A 557 -22.35 20.71 18.63
N LYS A 558 -21.26 21.33 19.06
CA LYS A 558 -21.00 21.71 20.45
C LYS A 558 -21.91 22.88 20.82
N ASN A 559 -23.17 22.58 21.14
CA ASN A 559 -24.16 23.56 21.60
C ASN A 559 -23.79 24.13 22.98
N LYS A 560 -22.83 25.07 23.00
CA LYS A 560 -22.62 26.09 24.03
C LYS A 560 -21.90 27.30 23.41
N LEU A 561 -22.69 28.26 22.91
CA LEU A 561 -22.43 29.71 22.81
C LEU A 561 -23.37 30.32 21.74
N PHE A 562 -24.62 30.59 22.13
CA PHE A 562 -25.52 31.50 21.39
C PHE A 562 -26.58 32.08 22.35
N GLU A 563 -26.18 33.10 23.10
CA GLU A 563 -27.08 34.17 23.54
C GLU A 563 -26.51 35.49 23.00
N GLY A 564 -27.35 36.33 22.40
CA GLY A 564 -27.00 37.72 22.07
C GLY A 564 -26.03 37.98 20.91
N ALA A 565 -26.40 37.63 19.66
CA ALA A 565 -25.76 38.20 18.46
C ALA A 565 -26.67 38.18 17.22
N THR A 566 -27.63 39.11 17.12
CA THR A 566 -28.38 39.35 15.88
C THR A 566 -27.66 40.39 15.03
N LEU A 567 -26.96 39.98 13.95
CA LEU A 567 -26.69 40.77 12.73
C LEU A 567 -25.81 40.02 11.71
N LEU A 568 -25.93 40.44 10.44
CA LEU A 568 -25.06 40.13 9.28
C LEU A 568 -24.86 38.65 8.89
N ALA A 569 -25.54 38.25 7.81
CA ALA A 569 -25.26 37.03 7.08
C ALA A 569 -23.98 37.16 6.23
N THR A 570 -22.84 36.74 6.79
CA THR A 570 -21.54 36.70 6.08
C THR A 570 -21.06 35.25 5.95
N SER A 571 -20.44 34.90 4.82
CA SER A 571 -20.16 33.50 4.43
C SER A 571 -19.15 32.78 5.32
N ILE A 572 -19.62 31.95 6.25
CA ILE A 572 -18.79 30.99 7.00
C ILE A 572 -18.91 29.60 6.36
N LYS A 573 -18.19 29.38 5.26
CA LYS A 573 -17.91 28.02 4.75
C LYS A 573 -16.90 27.33 5.66
N GLN A 574 -17.35 26.80 6.80
CA GLN A 574 -16.47 26.12 7.76
C GLN A 574 -15.95 24.81 7.14
N LYS A 575 -14.65 24.76 6.84
CA LYS A 575 -13.97 23.53 6.39
C LYS A 575 -14.14 22.42 7.43
N ILE A 576 -14.68 21.29 6.98
CA ILE A 576 -14.68 20.02 7.73
C ILE A 576 -14.04 18.98 6.81
N SER A 577 -12.74 18.75 6.96
CA SER A 577 -12.10 17.57 6.38
C SER A 577 -12.61 16.34 7.13
N PHE A 578 -13.10 15.33 6.42
CA PHE A 578 -13.64 14.10 7.02
C PHE A 578 -12.47 13.15 7.36
N VAL A 579 -12.06 13.13 8.63
CA VAL A 579 -11.03 12.23 9.14
C VAL A 579 -11.70 11.10 9.90
N GLY A 580 -11.38 9.86 9.57
CA GLY A 580 -11.87 8.68 10.29
C GLY A 580 -11.39 8.64 11.75
N PRO A 581 -12.09 7.93 12.66
CA PRO A 581 -11.61 7.72 14.01
C PRO A 581 -10.36 6.81 13.98
N THR A 582 -9.28 7.24 14.64
CA THR A 582 -8.02 6.48 14.65
C THR A 582 -7.88 5.70 15.94
N ALA A 583 -7.76 4.37 15.85
CA ALA A 583 -7.62 3.50 17.02
C ALA A 583 -6.27 3.71 17.71
N LYS A 584 -6.27 3.84 19.04
CA LYS A 584 -5.04 4.02 19.82
C LYS A 584 -4.31 2.68 19.91
N PRO A 585 -3.05 2.57 19.44
CA PRO A 585 -2.32 1.32 19.48
C PRO A 585 -2.00 0.88 20.91
N TYR A 586 -2.11 -0.42 21.12
CA TYR A 586 -1.75 -1.14 22.34
C TYR A 586 -0.23 -1.24 22.40
N LYS A 587 0.42 -0.49 23.29
CA LYS A 587 1.88 -0.50 23.43
C LYS A 587 2.26 -1.23 24.73
N ASN A 588 3.05 -2.30 24.63
CA ASN A 588 3.53 -3.03 25.79
C ASN A 588 4.98 -3.50 25.61
N GLY A 589 5.91 -2.86 26.33
CA GLY A 589 7.33 -3.19 26.28
C GLY A 589 7.88 -3.10 24.85
N ARG A 590 8.23 -4.24 24.28
CA ARG A 590 8.76 -4.36 22.90
C ARG A 590 7.71 -4.80 21.87
N VAL A 591 6.42 -4.65 22.17
CA VAL A 591 5.33 -4.97 21.24
C VAL A 591 4.40 -3.76 21.08
N ILE A 592 4.04 -3.45 19.83
CA ILE A 592 2.90 -2.62 19.47
C ILE A 592 1.83 -3.51 18.86
N ALA A 593 0.55 -3.25 19.12
CA ALA A 593 -0.54 -3.94 18.46
C ALA A 593 -1.73 -3.02 18.18
N GLN A 594 -2.61 -3.46 17.29
CA GLN A 594 -3.95 -2.90 17.08
C GLN A 594 -4.98 -4.01 17.32
N PHE A 595 -6.18 -3.62 17.73
CA PHE A 595 -7.36 -4.49 17.83
C PHE A 595 -8.45 -3.88 16.95
N SER A 596 -8.96 -4.65 16.00
CA SER A 596 -10.08 -4.29 15.14
C SER A 596 -11.20 -5.31 15.27
N VAL A 597 -12.44 -4.87 15.13
CA VAL A 597 -13.61 -5.75 15.04
C VAL A 597 -13.98 -5.86 13.57
N THR A 598 -13.83 -7.06 13.00
CA THR A 598 -14.12 -7.26 11.57
C THR A 598 -15.62 -7.25 11.32
N LYS A 599 -16.41 -7.79 12.24
CA LYS A 599 -17.86 -7.99 12.11
C LYS A 599 -18.52 -8.15 13.48
N LEU A 600 -19.69 -7.52 13.67
CA LEU A 600 -20.53 -7.65 14.86
C LEU A 600 -21.99 -7.82 14.44
N SER A 601 -22.55 -9.00 14.71
CA SER A 601 -23.93 -9.34 14.39
C SER A 601 -24.93 -8.78 15.42
N ALA A 602 -26.18 -8.55 15.00
CA ALA A 602 -27.27 -8.14 15.90
C ALA A 602 -27.55 -9.14 17.05
N SER A 603 -27.16 -10.41 16.88
CA SER A 603 -27.23 -11.44 17.94
C SER A 603 -26.18 -11.27 19.05
N GLY A 604 -25.21 -10.37 18.88
CA GLY A 604 -24.09 -10.15 19.80
C GLY A 604 -22.84 -10.99 19.49
N SER A 605 -22.90 -11.92 18.52
CA SER A 605 -21.69 -12.65 18.06
C SER A 605 -20.79 -11.72 17.24
N PHE A 606 -19.47 -11.75 17.50
CA PHE A 606 -18.47 -10.91 16.84
C PHE A 606 -17.21 -11.66 16.43
N GLU A 607 -16.58 -11.13 15.39
CA GLU A 607 -15.26 -11.51 14.88
C GLU A 607 -14.32 -10.29 15.02
N SER A 608 -13.07 -10.53 15.40
CA SER A 608 -12.09 -9.48 15.68
C SER A 608 -10.66 -9.98 15.47
N MET A 609 -9.71 -9.06 15.31
CA MET A 609 -8.31 -9.37 15.06
C MET A 609 -7.40 -8.54 15.95
N ILE A 610 -6.37 -9.18 16.51
CA ILE A 610 -5.19 -8.48 17.05
C ILE A 610 -4.06 -8.60 16.03
N ASN A 611 -3.65 -7.49 15.43
CA ASN A 611 -2.42 -7.40 14.66
C ASN A 611 -1.31 -6.86 15.58
N ALA A 612 -0.32 -7.67 15.91
CA ALA A 612 0.76 -7.36 16.84
C ALA A 612 2.12 -7.44 16.15
N ARG A 613 2.99 -6.44 16.39
CA ARG A 613 4.32 -6.30 15.80
C ARG A 613 5.35 -6.02 16.88
N ARG A 614 6.49 -6.71 16.82
CA ARG A 614 7.64 -6.46 17.68
C ARG A 614 8.37 -5.17 17.27
N LEU A 615 8.88 -4.47 18.27
CA LEU A 615 9.63 -3.22 18.16
C LEU A 615 11.15 -3.44 18.28
N ASP A 616 11.56 -4.69 18.54
CA ASP A 616 12.94 -5.13 18.55
C ASP A 616 13.20 -6.25 17.53
N GLN A 617 14.46 -6.41 17.13
CA GLN A 617 14.90 -7.33 16.07
C GLN A 617 14.88 -8.82 16.49
N THR A 618 13.96 -9.23 17.35
CA THR A 618 13.76 -10.64 17.71
C THR A 618 12.33 -11.06 17.37
N THR A 619 12.14 -12.32 16.96
CA THR A 619 10.87 -12.83 16.44
C THR A 619 9.90 -13.17 17.56
N PHE A 620 8.63 -13.42 17.24
CA PHE A 620 7.75 -14.13 18.17
C PHE A 620 8.10 -15.62 18.17
N GLY A 621 8.26 -16.20 19.35
CA GLY A 621 8.46 -17.64 19.54
C GLY A 621 7.20 -18.45 19.22
N ASN A 622 7.31 -19.78 19.29
CA ASN A 622 6.29 -20.75 18.84
C ASN A 622 4.90 -20.55 19.45
N THR A 623 4.78 -19.93 20.62
CA THR A 623 3.51 -19.68 21.31
C THR A 623 3.49 -18.28 21.88
N ILE A 624 2.57 -17.45 21.42
CA ILE A 624 2.38 -16.09 21.89
C ILE A 624 1.23 -16.09 22.90
N THR A 625 1.55 -15.73 24.14
CA THR A 625 0.55 -15.45 25.15
C THR A 625 0.11 -13.98 25.03
N VAL A 626 -1.16 -13.77 24.69
CA VAL A 626 -1.79 -12.44 24.69
C VAL A 626 -2.77 -12.38 25.85
N SER A 627 -2.59 -11.42 26.78
CA SER A 627 -3.48 -11.27 27.93
C SER A 627 -4.05 -9.85 27.99
N PHE A 628 -5.34 -9.70 28.22
CA PHE A 628 -6.02 -8.39 28.29
C PHE A 628 -7.27 -8.44 29.17
N LYS A 629 -7.88 -7.28 29.42
CA LYS A 629 -9.19 -7.20 30.08
C LYS A 629 -10.29 -6.77 29.11
N VAL A 630 -11.41 -7.47 29.16
CA VAL A 630 -12.65 -7.13 28.44
C VAL A 630 -13.64 -6.39 29.36
N ALA A 631 -14.67 -5.77 28.78
CA ALA A 631 -15.79 -5.26 29.56
C ALA A 631 -16.73 -6.39 30.04
N ASN A 632 -17.54 -6.09 31.06
CA ASN A 632 -18.55 -7.03 31.57
C ASN A 632 -19.54 -7.42 30.45
N GLY A 633 -19.95 -8.68 30.42
CA GLY A 633 -20.87 -9.20 29.40
C GLY A 633 -20.23 -9.53 28.04
N ILE A 634 -18.91 -9.39 27.90
CA ILE A 634 -18.13 -9.91 26.77
C ILE A 634 -17.52 -11.26 27.16
N LYS A 635 -17.71 -12.28 26.31
CA LYS A 635 -17.06 -13.58 26.43
C LYS A 635 -16.37 -13.97 25.12
N ILE A 636 -15.09 -14.32 25.19
CA ILE A 636 -14.36 -14.87 24.04
C ILE A 636 -14.71 -16.36 23.90
N THR A 637 -15.03 -16.78 22.68
CA THR A 637 -15.51 -18.15 22.38
C THR A 637 -14.55 -18.95 21.51
N GLY A 638 -13.73 -18.29 20.68
CA GLY A 638 -12.79 -18.92 19.77
C GLY A 638 -11.55 -18.07 19.50
N VAL A 639 -10.46 -18.71 19.10
CA VAL A 639 -9.21 -18.07 18.66
C VAL A 639 -8.61 -18.89 17.52
N THR A 640 -8.32 -18.25 16.39
CA THR A 640 -7.65 -18.88 15.24
C THR A 640 -6.26 -19.36 15.65
N ASP A 641 -5.93 -20.62 15.35
CA ASP A 641 -4.66 -21.29 15.71
C ASP A 641 -4.23 -21.17 17.18
N GLY A 642 -5.20 -20.99 18.09
CA GLY A 642 -4.93 -20.76 19.50
C GLY A 642 -5.86 -21.50 20.46
N THR A 643 -5.70 -21.16 21.73
CA THR A 643 -6.63 -21.50 22.80
C THR A 643 -6.90 -20.26 23.64
N VAL A 644 -8.09 -20.16 24.22
CA VAL A 644 -8.46 -19.07 25.12
C VAL A 644 -8.87 -19.61 26.49
N SER A 645 -8.42 -18.90 27.52
CA SER A 645 -8.91 -19.01 28.88
C SER A 645 -9.45 -17.64 29.29
N GLN A 646 -10.67 -17.59 29.81
CA GLN A 646 -11.26 -16.37 30.37
C GLN A 646 -11.78 -16.65 31.78
N THR A 647 -11.32 -15.86 32.74
CA THR A 647 -11.82 -15.84 34.12
C THR A 647 -12.31 -14.43 34.40
N ASP A 648 -13.60 -14.30 34.71
CA ASP A 648 -14.31 -13.02 34.83
C ASP A 648 -14.05 -12.11 33.61
N ASN A 649 -13.41 -10.95 33.83
CA ASN A 649 -13.02 -10.00 32.80
C ASN A 649 -11.59 -10.18 32.26
N GLN A 650 -10.82 -11.15 32.76
CA GLN A 650 -9.45 -11.40 32.32
C GLN A 650 -9.42 -12.48 31.24
N VAL A 651 -8.94 -12.10 30.06
CA VAL A 651 -8.73 -12.99 28.92
C VAL A 651 -7.23 -13.29 28.81
N LYS A 652 -6.89 -14.57 28.69
CA LYS A 652 -5.56 -15.06 28.31
C LYS A 652 -5.67 -16.02 27.14
N ILE A 653 -5.14 -15.58 26.00
CA ILE A 653 -5.00 -16.34 24.76
C ILE A 653 -3.59 -16.96 24.72
N GLN A 654 -3.49 -18.18 24.20
CA GLN A 654 -2.24 -18.79 23.75
C GLN A 654 -2.38 -19.11 22.26
N TYR A 655 -1.79 -18.26 21.41
CA TYR A 655 -1.77 -18.38 19.96
C TYR A 655 -0.51 -19.13 19.50
N LYS A 656 -0.63 -20.08 18.58
CA LYS A 656 0.53 -20.78 18.00
C LYS A 656 1.11 -19.97 16.86
N ASN A 657 2.31 -19.43 17.05
CA ASN A 657 3.02 -18.84 15.91
C ASN A 657 3.65 -19.95 15.06
N HIS A 658 2.97 -20.32 13.99
CA HIS A 658 3.49 -21.27 13.00
C HIS A 658 4.74 -20.75 12.28
N SER A 659 4.90 -19.42 12.13
CA SER A 659 6.05 -18.81 11.47
C SER A 659 7.10 -18.29 12.48
N ARG A 660 8.03 -19.18 12.86
CA ARG A 660 9.13 -18.92 13.80
C ARG A 660 10.10 -17.79 13.40
N LYS A 661 9.89 -17.16 12.22
CA LYS A 661 10.69 -16.07 11.66
C LYS A 661 10.01 -14.70 11.68
N THR A 662 8.74 -14.57 12.08
CA THR A 662 8.05 -13.28 12.00
C THR A 662 8.26 -12.41 13.24
N MET A 663 8.41 -11.10 13.01
CA MET A 663 8.21 -10.06 14.03
C MET A 663 6.74 -9.65 14.17
N VAL A 664 5.85 -10.21 13.34
CA VAL A 664 4.40 -9.92 13.30
C VAL A 664 3.61 -11.17 13.69
N ALA A 665 2.49 -10.98 14.35
CA ALA A 665 1.51 -12.00 14.70
C ALA A 665 0.09 -11.45 14.54
N ILE A 666 -0.74 -12.21 13.83
CA ILE A 666 -2.15 -11.88 13.59
C ILE A 666 -2.98 -12.92 14.31
N VAL A 667 -3.77 -12.49 15.30
CA VAL A 667 -4.59 -13.38 16.14
C VAL A 667 -6.05 -13.09 15.87
N GLY A 668 -6.73 -14.00 15.16
CA GLY A 668 -8.19 -13.97 15.00
C GLY A 668 -8.89 -14.39 16.29
N ILE A 669 -9.95 -13.66 16.65
CA ILE A 669 -10.67 -13.80 17.92
C ILE A 669 -12.18 -13.74 17.65
N GLU A 670 -12.88 -14.80 18.03
CA GLU A 670 -14.33 -14.89 18.04
C GLU A 670 -14.88 -14.70 19.45
N GLY A 671 -16.02 -14.02 19.58
CA GLY A 671 -16.68 -13.88 20.87
C GLY A 671 -18.16 -13.54 20.78
N LYS A 672 -18.76 -13.34 21.95
CA LYS A 672 -20.12 -12.82 22.12
C LYS A 672 -20.12 -11.68 23.11
N VAL A 673 -20.79 -10.58 22.76
CA VAL A 673 -21.26 -9.56 23.70
C VAL A 673 -22.72 -9.84 24.04
N SER A 674 -23.14 -9.52 25.26
CA SER A 674 -24.54 -9.67 25.70
C SER A 674 -25.47 -8.86 24.79
N THR A 675 -26.54 -9.47 24.30
CA THR A 675 -27.45 -8.86 23.31
C THR A 675 -28.00 -7.51 23.82
N GLY A 676 -27.89 -6.46 23.00
CA GLY A 676 -28.26 -5.08 23.37
C GLY A 676 -27.10 -4.23 23.94
N ASN A 677 -25.98 -4.83 24.36
CA ASN A 677 -24.77 -4.09 24.71
C ASN A 677 -23.87 -3.90 23.50
N ILE A 678 -23.26 -2.71 23.39
CA ILE A 678 -22.25 -2.44 22.37
C ILE A 678 -20.93 -3.14 22.71
N LEU A 679 -20.22 -3.64 21.69
CA LEU A 679 -18.90 -4.23 21.89
C LEU A 679 -17.89 -3.15 22.27
N ILE A 680 -17.17 -3.38 23.37
CA ILE A 680 -16.12 -2.50 23.89
C ILE A 680 -14.78 -3.19 23.67
N ALA A 681 -13.90 -2.55 22.89
CA ALA A 681 -12.54 -3.03 22.66
C ALA A 681 -11.73 -3.08 23.97
N PRO A 682 -10.73 -3.97 24.10
CA PRO A 682 -9.91 -4.07 25.31
C PRO A 682 -9.26 -2.73 25.69
N ASN A 683 -9.04 -2.49 26.99
CA ASN A 683 -8.35 -1.28 27.41
C ASN A 683 -6.88 -1.31 26.97
N VAL A 684 -6.35 -0.23 26.38
CA VAL A 684 -4.99 -0.20 25.81
C VAL A 684 -3.90 -0.42 26.83
N ASN A 685 -4.15 -0.02 28.09
CA ASN A 685 -3.24 -0.25 29.20
C ASN A 685 -3.34 -1.68 29.77
N SER A 686 -4.32 -2.49 29.35
CA SER A 686 -4.52 -3.86 29.84
C SER A 686 -3.83 -4.94 29.00
N MET A 687 -3.59 -4.71 27.70
CA MET A 687 -3.06 -5.73 26.80
C MET A 687 -1.56 -5.98 27.05
N ARG A 688 -1.19 -7.26 27.14
CA ARG A 688 0.16 -7.77 27.40
C ARG A 688 0.51 -8.87 26.42
N PHE A 689 1.76 -8.88 25.98
CA PHE A 689 2.31 -9.91 25.12
C PHE A 689 3.53 -10.54 25.82
N SER A 690 3.57 -11.86 25.87
CA SER A 690 4.74 -12.64 26.28
C SER A 690 4.89 -13.85 25.37
N SER A 691 6.13 -14.25 25.10
CA SER A 691 6.52 -15.34 24.19
C SER A 691 7.69 -16.14 24.77
#